data_AF-A0A3D5BZG6-F1
#
_entry.id   AF-A0A3D5BZG6-F1
#
_cell.length_a   1.000
_cell.length_b   1.000
_cell.length_c   1.000
_cell.angle_alpha   90.00
_cell.angle_beta   90.00
_cell.angle_gamma   90.00
#
_symmetry.space_group_name_H-M   'P 1'
#
loop_
_entity.id
_entity.type
_entity.pdbx_description
1 polymer ?
#
loop_
_entity_poly.entity_id
_entity_poly.type
_entity_poly.pdbx_seq_one_letter_code
_entity_poly.pdbx_strand_id
1 'polypeptide(L)'
;MIVNLEQLNNVAGMFAGYIPLGIIGVWRWLVWCFKKVISFFYRNPKEKYSATVSVITPVYNEDPEMFLMALLSWKNNNPREIIAVIDYTDKKCIEVFERFCQTFPKGRIIITQKPGKRAALADGIKIAKGQIVALADSDTVWTENFLSKVLGPFSDGRVGGVAPRQDVMEADTLAKKIFRIHIFNRYGNDLIFQAAFGDALSCISGRTGIYRRKAIKGLTDELENEIFFGKRCISGDDKRLTNLIQRDGWKVKYVRNALVYTPGFPDMKTYLKQQIRWTRNSWRSDLSSVLKKWLWKNPFLAFHVVDRFFQPFTLLLGPIFLIIAIYKGDWLFIGILLAWWLVSRSIKIMGHLKKHPVDFLLMPAHIAYTYIIAVIKIYTLVTVSEQSWITRWDKSRLNRMNLYKKWTAYGATASIIFMLFGASFYANIYLTGAKSLYEKNKLAEQKRIEKLYRYEDNSIVLGLANGQQAAELAVLEEKLRKNPVAYYQVKFFESANSIRRRFLLENTVPIYGKNEKEIKTGEFLRTGEIVSIYVSNLQKTNIDYYKNTGRNNFFVTTDIDENALRIRGINSFVTIPELARRLRSKNLLEEIDANNKEWILRKNLYIDDGVTLIIDGNDVRWLKLYSGDDKFAWIKSENGNILIKNSKITSWDEKRKDFDKNYDNGRSYVLQKSNGRMDISNSELAYLGYFGSPHRGSPFGGPYGVAWKIQSGYFGKELLTGSITNSNIHHNLFGIYTYGVTGLNISQNVVYENIEYGIDPHDDSNHLVIADNVVYNNGNHGIIMSKRCVANVIKGNHSYGNRLHGIMLDRDSNNNLVENNYTSGNVNGIALFHSSENIIRNNQFIENRIGIRANNFSARNYFVSNAIEKNEKGMYLYDDADKNIIIENDFSGNKINVHFKNRSPNYYN
;
A
#
# COMPACT_ATOMS: atom_id res chain seq x y z
N MET A 1 2.83 5.94 28.80
CA MET A 1 3.83 6.23 27.75
C MET A 1 3.09 6.62 26.48
N ILE A 2 2.84 7.91 26.30
CA ILE A 2 2.19 8.44 25.10
C ILE A 2 3.34 8.79 24.15
N VAL A 3 3.56 7.96 23.13
CA VAL A 3 4.56 8.27 22.10
C VAL A 3 4.00 9.42 21.26
N ASN A 4 4.73 10.53 21.22
CA ASN A 4 4.38 11.74 20.49
C ASN A 4 4.15 11.39 18.99
N LEU A 5 2.99 11.74 18.44
CA LEU A 5 2.63 11.48 17.03
C LEU A 5 3.62 12.12 16.04
N GLU A 6 4.28 13.22 16.42
CA GLU A 6 5.37 13.81 15.63
C GLU A 6 6.60 12.90 15.57
N GLN A 7 6.98 12.26 16.68
CA GLN A 7 8.09 11.33 16.69
C GLN A 7 7.78 10.08 15.84
N LEU A 8 6.55 9.57 15.90
CA LEU A 8 6.09 8.49 15.02
C LEU A 8 6.09 8.89 13.54
N ASN A 9 5.69 10.11 13.20
CA ASN A 9 5.71 10.63 11.83
C ASN A 9 7.13 10.87 11.31
N ASN A 10 8.05 11.30 12.19
CA ASN A 10 9.48 11.45 11.86
C ASN A 10 10.13 10.08 11.63
N VAL A 11 9.87 9.10 12.49
CA VAL A 11 10.35 7.72 12.34
C VAL A 11 9.77 7.07 11.07
N ALA A 12 8.46 7.17 10.84
CA ALA A 12 7.82 6.68 9.62
C ALA A 12 8.35 7.38 8.36
N GLY A 13 8.71 8.66 8.47
CA GLY A 13 9.37 9.43 7.42
C GLY A 13 10.76 8.93 7.07
N MET A 14 11.59 8.62 8.06
CA MET A 14 12.94 8.05 7.86
C MET A 14 12.86 6.69 7.16
N PHE A 15 11.83 5.89 7.43
CA PHE A 15 11.70 4.53 6.88
C PHE A 15 10.90 4.42 5.58
N ALA A 16 10.29 5.49 5.08
CA ALA A 16 9.44 5.47 3.89
C ALA A 16 10.16 4.93 2.63
N GLY A 17 11.41 5.34 2.42
CA GLY A 17 12.24 4.84 1.31
C GLY A 17 12.60 3.34 1.41
N TYR A 18 12.43 2.73 2.58
CA TYR A 18 12.76 1.33 2.87
C TYR A 18 11.53 0.42 2.89
N ILE A 19 10.32 0.97 2.70
CA ILE A 19 9.05 0.21 2.63
C ILE A 19 9.12 -0.97 1.63
N PRO A 20 9.67 -0.82 0.41
CA PRO A 20 9.76 -1.95 -0.53
C PRO A 20 10.55 -3.13 0.05
N LEU A 21 11.65 -2.86 0.76
CA LEU A 21 12.43 -3.92 1.43
C LEU A 21 11.60 -4.58 2.55
N GLY A 22 10.83 -3.79 3.30
CA GLY A 22 9.91 -4.27 4.33
C GLY A 22 8.86 -5.22 3.76
N ILE A 23 8.18 -4.83 2.67
CA ILE A 23 7.16 -5.64 1.98
C ILE A 23 7.76 -6.97 1.50
N ILE A 24 8.92 -6.93 0.83
CA ILE A 24 9.61 -8.14 0.40
C ILE A 24 10.01 -8.99 1.61
N GLY A 25 10.47 -8.36 2.70
CA GLY A 25 10.79 -9.01 3.96
C GLY A 25 9.60 -9.80 4.51
N VAL A 26 8.42 -9.17 4.59
CA VAL A 26 7.16 -9.81 5.02
C VAL A 26 6.83 -10.99 4.12
N TRP A 27 6.85 -10.82 2.79
CA TRP A 27 6.61 -11.91 1.85
C TRP A 27 7.57 -13.09 2.05
N ARG A 28 8.88 -12.83 2.20
CA ARG A 28 9.89 -13.88 2.43
C ARG A 28 9.65 -14.63 3.74
N TRP A 29 9.13 -13.96 4.77
CA TRP A 29 8.76 -14.59 6.03
C TRP A 29 7.47 -15.39 5.92
N LEU A 30 6.46 -14.89 5.23
CA LEU A 30 5.23 -15.64 4.94
C LEU A 30 5.54 -16.94 4.19
N VAL A 31 6.42 -16.90 3.17
CA VAL A 31 6.88 -18.11 2.47
C VAL A 31 7.58 -19.09 3.41
N TRP A 32 8.44 -18.59 4.31
CA TRP A 32 9.13 -19.45 5.27
C TRP A 32 8.17 -20.04 6.31
N CYS A 33 7.25 -19.24 6.86
CA CYS A 33 6.22 -19.67 7.79
C CYS A 33 5.32 -20.72 7.14
N PHE A 34 4.86 -20.50 5.90
CA PHE A 34 4.10 -21.47 5.14
C PHE A 34 4.87 -22.81 5.00
N LYS A 35 6.14 -22.76 4.55
CA LYS A 35 6.97 -23.96 4.46
C LYS A 35 7.12 -24.67 5.81
N LYS A 36 7.25 -23.93 6.91
CA LYS A 36 7.38 -24.46 8.27
C LYS A 36 6.09 -25.08 8.80
N VAL A 37 4.95 -24.44 8.61
CA VAL A 37 3.63 -24.96 8.96
C VAL A 37 3.39 -26.28 8.24
N ILE A 38 3.62 -26.33 6.92
CA ILE A 38 3.50 -27.57 6.15
C ILE A 38 4.49 -28.64 6.64
N SER A 39 5.74 -28.26 6.93
CA SER A 39 6.76 -29.19 7.45
C SER A 39 6.39 -29.82 8.80
N PHE A 40 5.55 -29.16 9.62
CA PHE A 40 5.09 -29.69 10.90
C PHE A 40 4.27 -30.98 10.75
N PHE A 41 3.57 -31.14 9.63
CA PHE A 41 2.75 -32.31 9.34
C PHE A 41 3.53 -33.50 8.79
N TYR A 42 4.81 -33.34 8.48
CA TYR A 42 5.63 -34.45 8.00
C TYR A 42 5.78 -35.54 9.06
N ARG A 43 5.56 -36.79 8.64
CA ARG A 43 5.81 -38.00 9.42
C ARG A 43 6.77 -38.91 8.66
N ASN A 44 7.65 -39.60 9.39
CA ASN A 44 8.44 -40.66 8.79
C ASN A 44 7.50 -41.80 8.35
N PRO A 45 7.73 -42.39 7.16
CA PRO A 45 7.11 -43.66 6.78
C PRO A 45 7.38 -44.73 7.87
N LYS A 46 6.35 -45.49 8.23
CA LYS A 46 6.41 -46.48 9.33
C LYS A 46 6.37 -47.93 8.85
N GLU A 47 6.06 -48.13 7.58
CA GLU A 47 5.87 -49.43 6.97
C GLU A 47 7.20 -50.20 6.98
N LYS A 48 7.14 -51.50 7.28
CA LYS A 48 8.27 -52.41 7.09
C LYS A 48 8.12 -53.06 5.73
N TYR A 49 9.20 -53.11 4.97
CA TYR A 49 9.24 -53.74 3.66
C TYR A 49 10.61 -54.38 3.46
N SER A 50 10.62 -55.62 2.97
CA SER A 50 11.85 -56.35 2.65
C SER A 50 11.93 -56.54 1.15
N ALA A 51 13.09 -56.20 0.59
CA ALA A 51 13.37 -56.41 -0.82
C ALA A 51 14.88 -56.56 -1.03
N THR A 52 15.23 -57.24 -2.10
CA THR A 52 16.64 -57.36 -2.51
C THR A 52 17.14 -56.02 -3.08
N VAL A 53 18.32 -55.59 -2.62
CA VAL A 53 18.93 -54.32 -3.02
C VAL A 53 20.24 -54.55 -3.76
N SER A 54 20.37 -54.00 -4.98
CA SER A 54 21.66 -53.86 -5.67
C SER A 54 22.22 -52.46 -5.40
N VAL A 55 23.44 -52.37 -4.89
CA VAL A 55 24.15 -51.09 -4.75
C VAL A 55 24.97 -50.86 -6.02
N ILE A 56 24.89 -49.67 -6.61
CA ILE A 56 25.67 -49.28 -7.77
C ILE A 56 26.46 -48.03 -7.41
N THR A 57 27.77 -48.08 -7.64
CA THR A 57 28.66 -46.94 -7.42
C THR A 57 29.53 -46.67 -8.65
N PRO A 58 29.48 -45.46 -9.22
CA PRO A 58 30.43 -45.03 -10.24
C PRO A 58 31.69 -44.45 -9.57
N VAL A 59 32.87 -44.93 -9.95
CA VAL A 59 34.16 -44.57 -9.31
C VAL A 59 35.12 -43.98 -10.33
N TYR A 60 35.70 -42.83 -10.01
CA TYR A 60 36.74 -42.17 -10.83
C TYR A 60 37.58 -41.22 -9.97
N ASN A 61 38.88 -41.52 -9.88
CA ASN A 61 39.90 -40.78 -9.16
C ASN A 61 39.45 -40.41 -7.74
N GLU A 62 38.89 -41.40 -7.04
CA GLU A 62 38.43 -41.27 -5.66
C GLU A 62 39.58 -41.55 -4.68
N ASP A 63 39.45 -41.06 -3.45
CA ASP A 63 40.32 -41.49 -2.37
C ASP A 63 40.09 -42.99 -2.03
N PRO A 64 41.10 -43.87 -2.19
CA PRO A 64 40.93 -45.31 -1.97
C PRO A 64 40.49 -45.68 -0.56
N GLU A 65 40.93 -44.94 0.47
CA GLU A 65 40.55 -45.20 1.86
C GLU A 65 39.08 -44.87 2.11
N MET A 66 38.64 -43.68 1.67
CA MET A 66 37.23 -43.28 1.73
C MET A 66 36.34 -44.25 0.94
N PHE A 67 36.80 -44.72 -0.23
CA PHE A 67 36.06 -45.71 -1.02
C PHE A 67 35.92 -47.05 -0.28
N LEU A 68 36.98 -47.55 0.35
CA LEU A 68 36.92 -48.76 1.18
C LEU A 68 35.97 -48.59 2.36
N MET A 69 36.01 -47.46 3.07
CA MET A 69 35.08 -47.17 4.16
C MET A 69 33.61 -47.19 3.69
N ALA A 70 33.32 -46.61 2.52
CA ALA A 70 31.99 -46.65 1.93
C ALA A 70 31.55 -48.10 1.63
N LEU A 71 32.40 -48.89 0.97
CA LEU A 71 32.14 -50.31 0.65
C LEU A 71 31.82 -51.14 1.90
N LEU A 72 32.62 -50.99 2.96
CA LEU A 72 32.40 -51.68 4.23
C LEU A 72 31.06 -51.29 4.88
N SER A 73 30.70 -50.00 4.83
CA SER A 73 29.42 -49.53 5.36
C SER A 73 28.21 -50.10 4.60
N TRP A 74 28.33 -50.26 3.28
CA TRP A 74 27.28 -50.87 2.46
C TRP A 74 27.19 -52.37 2.71
N LYS A 75 28.34 -53.07 2.79
CA LYS A 75 28.41 -54.50 3.16
C LYS A 75 27.70 -54.77 4.49
N ASN A 76 27.91 -53.93 5.51
CA ASN A 76 27.27 -54.06 6.82
C ASN A 76 25.75 -53.91 6.80
N ASN A 77 25.17 -53.41 5.70
CA ASN A 77 23.72 -53.35 5.48
C ASN A 77 23.16 -54.56 4.70
N ASN A 78 23.99 -55.58 4.42
CA ASN A 78 23.63 -56.84 3.76
C ASN A 78 22.87 -56.70 2.41
N PRO A 79 23.41 -55.97 1.41
CA PRO A 79 22.81 -55.88 0.09
C PRO A 79 22.91 -57.21 -0.67
N ARG A 80 22.10 -57.37 -1.71
CA ARG A 80 22.16 -58.54 -2.61
C ARG A 80 23.45 -58.56 -3.41
N GLU A 81 23.88 -57.41 -3.91
CA GLU A 81 25.11 -57.25 -4.67
C GLU A 81 25.60 -55.80 -4.57
N ILE A 82 26.91 -55.59 -4.76
CA ILE A 82 27.53 -54.28 -4.91
C ILE A 82 28.22 -54.26 -6.27
N ILE A 83 27.80 -53.34 -7.14
CA ILE A 83 28.31 -53.17 -8.50
C ILE A 83 29.13 -51.88 -8.54
N ALA A 84 30.45 -52.01 -8.64
CA ALA A 84 31.33 -50.85 -8.87
C ALA A 84 31.61 -50.70 -10.36
N VAL A 85 31.27 -49.54 -10.92
CA VAL A 85 31.58 -49.18 -12.30
C VAL A 85 32.74 -48.20 -12.26
N ILE A 86 33.96 -48.72 -12.47
CA ILE A 86 35.21 -48.02 -12.24
C ILE A 86 35.83 -47.66 -13.59
N ASP A 87 36.25 -46.42 -13.75
CA ASP A 87 36.98 -46.00 -14.93
C ASP A 87 38.31 -46.75 -15.06
N TYR A 88 38.64 -47.19 -16.28
CA TYR A 88 39.84 -47.99 -16.55
C TYR A 88 41.16 -47.34 -16.13
N THR A 89 41.20 -46.01 -15.94
CA THR A 89 42.37 -45.26 -15.51
C THR A 89 42.60 -45.27 -13.99
N ASP A 90 41.57 -45.58 -13.18
CA ASP A 90 41.66 -45.55 -11.72
C ASP A 90 42.16 -46.89 -11.15
N LYS A 91 43.44 -47.19 -11.40
CA LYS A 91 44.06 -48.47 -11.01
C LYS A 91 43.98 -48.74 -9.51
N LYS A 92 44.11 -47.69 -8.68
CA LYS A 92 44.06 -47.81 -7.22
C LYS A 92 42.68 -48.28 -6.74
N CYS A 93 41.60 -47.66 -7.22
CA CYS A 93 40.26 -48.07 -6.80
C CYS A 93 39.85 -49.44 -7.37
N ILE A 94 40.38 -49.83 -8.54
CA ILE A 94 40.22 -51.20 -9.06
C ILE A 94 40.80 -52.21 -8.07
N GLU A 95 42.06 -52.02 -7.64
CA GLU A 95 42.73 -52.91 -6.69
C GLU A 95 41.97 -52.99 -5.35
N VAL A 96 41.52 -51.83 -4.82
CA VAL A 96 40.72 -51.78 -3.58
C VAL A 96 39.44 -52.60 -3.72
N PHE A 97 38.72 -52.47 -4.84
CA PHE A 97 37.46 -53.19 -5.04
C PHE A 97 37.67 -54.70 -5.25
N GLU A 98 38.72 -55.09 -5.98
CA GLU A 98 39.08 -56.51 -6.16
C GLU A 98 39.41 -57.17 -4.81
N ARG A 99 40.21 -56.51 -3.98
CA ARG A 99 40.51 -56.97 -2.61
C ARG A 99 39.26 -57.04 -1.76
N PHE A 100 38.37 -56.06 -1.85
CA PHE A 100 37.09 -56.09 -1.15
C PHE A 100 36.22 -57.29 -1.58
N CYS A 101 36.20 -57.63 -2.87
CA CYS A 101 35.43 -58.77 -3.41
C CYS A 101 35.88 -60.13 -2.86
N GLN A 102 37.15 -60.28 -2.48
CA GLN A 102 37.63 -61.47 -1.77
C GLN A 102 36.89 -61.68 -0.43
N THR A 103 36.48 -60.58 0.23
CA THR A 103 35.72 -60.61 1.49
C THR A 103 34.20 -60.49 1.30
N PHE A 104 33.74 -60.23 0.09
CA PHE A 104 32.34 -60.04 -0.26
C PHE A 104 32.08 -60.61 -1.67
N PRO A 105 31.82 -61.93 -1.79
CA PRO A 105 31.66 -62.60 -3.09
C PRO A 105 30.50 -62.10 -3.96
N LYS A 106 29.60 -61.28 -3.38
CA LYS A 106 28.49 -60.62 -4.08
C LYS A 106 28.91 -59.28 -4.72
N GLY A 107 30.20 -58.95 -4.73
CA GLY A 107 30.77 -57.80 -5.43
C GLY A 107 30.92 -58.06 -6.93
N ARG A 108 30.65 -57.05 -7.76
CA ARG A 108 30.80 -57.11 -9.22
C ARG A 108 31.47 -55.84 -9.72
N ILE A 109 32.52 -55.99 -10.51
CA ILE A 109 33.24 -54.87 -11.10
C ILE A 109 32.87 -54.74 -12.58
N ILE A 110 32.68 -53.51 -13.04
CA ILE A 110 32.65 -53.15 -14.46
C ILE A 110 33.78 -52.14 -14.66
N ILE A 111 34.81 -52.53 -15.43
CA ILE A 111 35.86 -51.59 -15.85
C ILE A 111 35.35 -50.90 -17.11
N THR A 112 35.00 -49.62 -16.99
CA THR A 112 34.42 -48.86 -18.10
C THR A 112 35.44 -47.99 -18.81
N GLN A 113 35.37 -47.96 -20.14
CA GLN A 113 36.06 -46.97 -20.98
C GLN A 113 35.13 -45.82 -21.39
N LYS A 114 33.82 -45.93 -21.13
CA LYS A 114 32.85 -44.89 -21.44
C LYS A 114 32.98 -43.77 -20.40
N PRO A 115 33.32 -42.54 -20.80
CA PRO A 115 33.52 -41.46 -19.84
C PRO A 115 32.19 -40.97 -19.24
N GLY A 116 32.21 -40.73 -17.93
CA GLY A 116 31.19 -39.97 -17.23
C GLY A 116 30.21 -40.78 -16.37
N LYS A 117 29.79 -40.14 -15.27
CA LYS A 117 28.95 -40.74 -14.22
C LYS A 117 27.62 -41.32 -14.75
N ARG A 118 26.96 -40.66 -15.71
CA ARG A 118 25.65 -41.10 -16.25
C ARG A 118 25.74 -42.44 -16.97
N ALA A 119 26.75 -42.62 -17.81
CA ALA A 119 27.00 -43.88 -18.52
C ALA A 119 27.35 -45.01 -17.54
N ALA A 120 28.21 -44.71 -16.55
CA ALA A 120 28.57 -45.67 -15.51
C ALA A 120 27.34 -46.12 -14.68
N LEU A 121 26.47 -45.19 -14.28
CA LEU A 121 25.22 -45.51 -13.60
C LEU A 121 24.29 -46.36 -14.49
N ALA A 122 24.15 -46.01 -15.77
CA ALA A 122 23.31 -46.74 -16.71
C ALA A 122 23.78 -48.18 -16.93
N ASP A 123 25.08 -48.39 -17.14
CA ASP A 123 25.68 -49.73 -17.29
C ASP A 123 25.45 -50.56 -16.01
N GLY A 124 25.61 -49.97 -14.83
CA GLY A 124 25.27 -50.62 -13.56
C GLY A 124 23.78 -50.96 -13.44
N ILE A 125 22.88 -50.05 -13.80
CA ILE A 125 21.41 -50.23 -13.70
C ILE A 125 20.95 -51.38 -14.59
N LYS A 126 21.54 -51.51 -15.80
CA LYS A 126 21.21 -52.55 -16.78
C LYS A 126 21.48 -53.95 -16.23
N ILE A 127 22.57 -54.14 -15.47
CA ILE A 127 22.97 -55.46 -14.95
C ILE A 127 22.48 -55.77 -13.53
N ALA A 128 21.88 -54.80 -12.85
CA ALA A 128 21.39 -54.95 -11.48
C ALA A 128 20.21 -55.93 -11.40
N LYS A 129 20.28 -56.85 -10.43
CA LYS A 129 19.33 -57.94 -10.21
C LYS A 129 18.36 -57.69 -9.04
N GLY A 130 18.65 -56.73 -8.17
CA GLY A 130 17.80 -56.37 -7.03
C GLY A 130 16.44 -55.81 -7.46
N GLN A 131 15.42 -56.03 -6.64
CA GLN A 131 14.12 -55.38 -6.82
C GLN A 131 14.22 -53.86 -6.64
N ILE A 132 15.11 -53.45 -5.74
CA ILE A 132 15.47 -52.07 -5.44
C ILE A 132 16.94 -51.85 -5.83
N VAL A 133 17.25 -50.64 -6.31
CA VAL A 133 18.58 -50.22 -6.72
C VAL A 133 18.98 -49.00 -5.90
N ALA A 134 20.10 -49.10 -5.19
CA ALA A 134 20.71 -47.97 -4.49
C ALA A 134 21.85 -47.41 -5.35
N LEU A 135 21.70 -46.17 -5.81
CA LEU A 135 22.76 -45.44 -6.50
C LEU A 135 23.53 -44.63 -5.45
N ALA A 136 24.77 -44.99 -5.17
CA ALA A 136 25.59 -44.34 -4.14
C ALA A 136 26.84 -43.71 -4.76
N ASP A 137 27.28 -42.57 -4.23
CA ASP A 137 28.61 -42.04 -4.54
C ASP A 137 29.67 -42.86 -3.79
N SER A 138 30.85 -42.99 -4.40
CA SER A 138 32.01 -43.73 -3.88
C SER A 138 32.54 -43.24 -2.53
N ASP A 139 32.15 -42.04 -2.09
CA ASP A 139 32.59 -41.40 -0.85
C ASP A 139 31.48 -41.33 0.23
N THR A 140 30.41 -42.11 0.09
CA THR A 140 29.23 -42.02 0.98
C THR A 140 29.11 -43.22 1.92
N VAL A 141 29.16 -42.96 3.22
CA VAL A 141 29.08 -43.97 4.29
C VAL A 141 27.65 -44.10 4.80
N TRP A 142 27.14 -45.33 4.90
CA TRP A 142 25.81 -45.62 5.45
C TRP A 142 25.87 -45.88 6.96
N THR A 143 24.87 -45.40 7.69
CA THR A 143 24.71 -45.83 9.09
C THR A 143 24.27 -47.30 9.17
N GLU A 144 24.39 -47.89 10.36
CA GLU A 144 23.77 -49.17 10.66
C GLU A 144 22.26 -49.15 10.44
N ASN A 145 21.71 -50.28 9.99
CA ASN A 145 20.29 -50.46 9.69
C ASN A 145 19.74 -49.40 8.72
N PHE A 146 20.57 -48.91 7.80
CA PHE A 146 20.18 -47.93 6.79
C PHE A 146 19.15 -48.51 5.82
N LEU A 147 19.42 -49.68 5.24
CA LEU A 147 18.52 -50.31 4.24
C LEU A 147 17.14 -50.61 4.84
N SER A 148 17.09 -51.16 6.06
CA SER A 148 15.81 -51.47 6.72
C SER A 148 14.93 -50.23 6.94
N LYS A 149 15.53 -49.04 7.07
CA LYS A 149 14.79 -47.76 7.22
C LYS A 149 14.30 -47.21 5.88
N VAL A 150 15.13 -47.23 4.83
CA VAL A 150 14.76 -46.65 3.52
C VAL A 150 13.86 -47.53 2.67
N LEU A 151 13.73 -48.82 2.99
CA LEU A 151 12.91 -49.76 2.22
C LEU A 151 11.41 -49.62 2.50
N GLY A 152 11.02 -49.20 3.70
CA GLY A 152 9.61 -49.09 4.13
C GLY A 152 8.64 -48.47 3.12
N PRO A 153 8.95 -47.31 2.51
CA PRO A 153 8.09 -46.65 1.53
C PRO A 153 7.79 -47.48 0.27
N PHE A 154 8.61 -48.47 -0.07
CA PHE A 154 8.40 -49.32 -1.25
C PHE A 154 7.30 -50.37 -1.07
N SER A 155 6.71 -50.46 0.13
CA SER A 155 5.44 -51.16 0.34
C SER A 155 4.32 -50.62 -0.56
N ASP A 156 4.31 -49.31 -0.86
CA ASP A 156 3.46 -48.74 -1.92
C ASP A 156 4.08 -49.03 -3.29
N GLY A 157 3.36 -49.82 -4.09
CA GLY A 157 3.75 -50.20 -5.44
C GLY A 157 3.95 -49.02 -6.40
N ARG A 158 3.45 -47.82 -6.06
CA ARG A 158 3.61 -46.57 -6.84
C ARG A 158 4.85 -45.76 -6.47
N VAL A 159 5.57 -46.13 -5.40
CA VAL A 159 6.82 -45.45 -5.02
C VAL A 159 7.96 -45.94 -5.91
N GLY A 160 8.54 -45.01 -6.67
CA GLY A 160 9.66 -45.26 -7.57
C GLY A 160 11.00 -44.80 -7.02
N GLY A 161 11.02 -43.87 -6.06
CA GLY A 161 12.26 -43.34 -5.49
C GLY A 161 12.13 -42.93 -4.02
N VAL A 162 13.21 -43.09 -3.26
CA VAL A 162 13.32 -42.72 -1.85
C VAL A 162 14.63 -41.97 -1.60
N ALA A 163 14.53 -40.79 -0.99
CA ALA A 163 15.65 -39.99 -0.54
C ALA A 163 15.92 -40.22 0.96
N PRO A 164 17.16 -40.59 1.35
CA PRO A 164 17.58 -40.57 2.74
C PRO A 164 18.00 -39.16 3.18
N ARG A 165 18.14 -38.97 4.49
CA ARG A 165 18.82 -37.80 5.07
C ARG A 165 20.33 -37.93 4.89
N GLN A 166 20.99 -36.79 4.69
CA GLN A 166 22.44 -36.70 4.63
C GLN A 166 22.97 -35.83 5.77
N ASP A 167 24.19 -36.11 6.20
CA ASP A 167 24.99 -35.25 7.08
C ASP A 167 26.48 -35.28 6.70
N VAL A 168 27.27 -34.41 7.32
CA VAL A 168 28.74 -34.39 7.15
C VAL A 168 29.38 -35.25 8.24
N MET A 169 30.35 -36.12 7.90
CA MET A 169 31.03 -37.00 8.87
C MET A 169 31.65 -36.18 10.02
N GLU A 170 32.50 -35.21 9.67
CA GLU A 170 33.17 -34.32 10.60
C GLU A 170 33.17 -32.89 10.05
N ALA A 171 32.98 -31.90 10.93
CA ALA A 171 32.92 -30.48 10.55
C ALA A 171 33.95 -29.65 11.33
N ASP A 172 35.22 -29.91 11.03
CA ASP A 172 36.41 -29.25 11.59
C ASP A 172 36.74 -27.93 10.87
N THR A 173 36.61 -27.88 9.54
CA THR A 173 36.89 -26.67 8.74
C THR A 173 35.68 -25.76 8.58
N LEU A 174 35.91 -24.47 8.28
CA LEU A 174 34.84 -23.51 7.96
C LEU A 174 33.96 -24.01 6.80
N ALA A 175 34.56 -24.61 5.77
CA ALA A 175 33.84 -25.13 4.62
C ALA A 175 32.89 -26.28 5.00
N LYS A 176 33.37 -27.25 5.79
CA LYS A 176 32.54 -28.35 6.29
C LYS A 176 31.43 -27.85 7.22
N LYS A 177 31.71 -26.88 8.11
CA LYS A 177 30.71 -26.28 9.01
C LYS A 177 29.59 -25.54 8.24
N ILE A 178 29.94 -24.69 7.27
CA ILE A 178 28.95 -24.01 6.42
C ILE A 178 28.19 -25.03 5.54
N PHE A 179 28.87 -26.05 5.04
CA PHE A 179 28.23 -27.13 4.28
C PHE A 179 27.25 -27.94 5.13
N ARG A 180 27.56 -28.21 6.39
CA ARG A 180 26.65 -28.84 7.36
C ARG A 180 25.37 -28.02 7.56
N ILE A 181 25.49 -26.69 7.72
CA ILE A 181 24.31 -25.80 7.79
C ILE A 181 23.50 -25.85 6.49
N HIS A 182 24.16 -25.90 5.33
CA HIS A 182 23.49 -26.02 4.03
C HIS A 182 22.74 -27.35 3.89
N ILE A 183 23.36 -28.47 4.26
CA ILE A 183 22.73 -29.80 4.30
C ILE A 183 21.55 -29.79 5.28
N PHE A 184 21.69 -29.21 6.47
CA PHE A 184 20.59 -29.08 7.42
C PHE A 184 19.40 -28.35 6.80
N ASN A 185 19.63 -27.23 6.10
CA ASN A 185 18.55 -26.52 5.43
C ASN A 185 17.85 -27.39 4.37
N ARG A 186 18.60 -28.15 3.58
CA ARG A 186 18.03 -29.04 2.56
C ARG A 186 17.20 -30.17 3.17
N TYR A 187 17.77 -30.93 4.12
CA TYR A 187 17.16 -32.16 4.64
C TYR A 187 16.29 -31.95 5.88
N GLY A 188 16.50 -30.85 6.60
CA GLY A 188 15.74 -30.45 7.79
C GLY A 188 14.62 -29.46 7.49
N ASN A 189 14.63 -28.77 6.35
CA ASN A 189 13.59 -27.83 5.95
C ASN A 189 13.00 -28.16 4.58
N ASP A 190 13.79 -28.08 3.51
CA ASP A 190 13.25 -28.10 2.14
C ASP A 190 12.60 -29.42 1.73
N LEU A 191 13.24 -30.57 2.03
CA LEU A 191 12.67 -31.88 1.69
C LEU A 191 11.52 -32.27 2.63
N ILE A 192 11.54 -31.82 3.89
CA ILE A 192 10.43 -32.04 4.82
C ILE A 192 9.17 -31.33 4.30
N PHE A 193 9.31 -30.07 3.88
CA PHE A 193 8.21 -29.31 3.27
C PHE A 193 7.61 -30.03 2.06
N GLN A 194 8.44 -30.51 1.14
CA GLN A 194 7.98 -31.19 -0.07
C GLN A 194 7.34 -32.55 0.23
N ALA A 195 7.85 -33.28 1.22
CA ALA A 195 7.40 -34.62 1.57
C ALA A 195 6.19 -34.67 2.52
N ALA A 196 5.83 -33.56 3.18
CA ALA A 196 4.77 -33.55 4.19
C ALA A 196 3.40 -33.95 3.62
N PHE A 197 3.04 -33.37 2.48
CA PHE A 197 1.81 -33.67 1.74
C PHE A 197 2.06 -34.03 0.28
N GLY A 198 3.31 -33.93 -0.20
CA GLY A 198 3.69 -34.24 -1.57
C GLY A 198 4.29 -35.63 -1.73
N ASP A 199 4.07 -36.20 -2.91
CA ASP A 199 4.70 -37.43 -3.40
C ASP A 199 5.84 -37.14 -4.37
N ALA A 200 6.43 -35.95 -4.28
CA ALA A 200 7.46 -35.48 -5.19
C ALA A 200 8.51 -34.62 -4.47
N LEU A 201 9.78 -34.78 -4.87
CA LEU A 201 10.93 -34.08 -4.35
C LEU A 201 11.74 -33.41 -5.46
N SER A 202 12.43 -32.33 -5.10
CA SER A 202 13.24 -31.56 -6.03
C SER A 202 14.47 -32.29 -6.51
N CYS A 203 15.01 -33.22 -5.71
CA CYS A 203 16.13 -34.08 -6.08
C CYS A 203 16.38 -35.13 -4.97
N ILE A 204 16.35 -36.41 -5.36
CA ILE A 204 17.02 -37.50 -4.62
C ILE A 204 18.51 -37.34 -4.93
N SER A 205 19.32 -37.03 -3.92
CA SER A 205 20.73 -36.69 -4.16
C SER A 205 21.59 -37.92 -4.44
N GLY A 206 22.57 -37.76 -5.34
CA GLY A 206 23.46 -38.81 -5.81
C GLY A 206 24.41 -39.42 -4.77
N ARG A 207 24.53 -38.85 -3.55
CA ARG A 207 25.32 -39.49 -2.48
C ARG A 207 24.75 -40.87 -2.16
N THR A 208 23.42 -40.94 -2.03
CA THR A 208 22.69 -42.20 -1.98
C THR A 208 21.23 -41.92 -2.36
N GLY A 209 20.78 -42.48 -3.48
CA GLY A 209 19.40 -42.47 -3.91
C GLY A 209 18.88 -43.90 -4.08
N ILE A 210 17.69 -44.18 -3.56
CA ILE A 210 17.12 -45.53 -3.58
C ILE A 210 15.97 -45.55 -4.58
N TYR A 211 15.96 -46.50 -5.49
CA TYR A 211 15.02 -46.53 -6.61
C TYR A 211 14.42 -47.92 -6.79
N ARG A 212 13.14 -47.97 -7.14
CA ARG A 212 12.54 -49.22 -7.61
C ARG A 212 13.13 -49.54 -8.98
N ARG A 213 13.69 -50.75 -9.16
CA ARG A 213 14.37 -51.10 -10.42
C ARG A 213 13.46 -50.92 -11.64
N LYS A 214 12.19 -51.33 -11.52
CA LYS A 214 11.18 -51.18 -12.58
C LYS A 214 10.95 -49.72 -13.00
N ALA A 215 11.14 -48.76 -12.08
CA ALA A 215 10.96 -47.34 -12.36
C ALA A 215 12.12 -46.73 -13.15
N ILE A 216 13.35 -47.25 -13.02
CA ILE A 216 14.54 -46.64 -13.61
C ILE A 216 15.18 -47.44 -14.76
N LYS A 217 14.90 -48.74 -14.87
CA LYS A 217 15.55 -49.61 -15.86
C LYS A 217 15.34 -49.13 -17.30
N GLY A 218 14.14 -48.65 -17.63
CA GLY A 218 13.81 -48.14 -18.97
C GLY A 218 14.25 -46.70 -19.24
N LEU A 219 14.85 -46.02 -18.25
CA LEU A 219 15.17 -44.59 -18.33
C LEU A 219 16.67 -44.32 -18.56
N THR A 220 17.49 -45.36 -18.70
CA THR A 220 18.95 -45.22 -18.84
C THR A 220 19.33 -44.38 -20.06
N ASP A 221 18.64 -44.57 -21.19
CA ASP A 221 18.97 -43.87 -22.43
C ASP A 221 18.57 -42.39 -22.35
N GLU A 222 17.43 -42.08 -21.72
CA GLU A 222 16.99 -40.71 -21.44
C GLU A 222 17.83 -40.00 -20.37
N LEU A 223 18.45 -40.76 -19.47
CA LEU A 223 19.41 -40.27 -18.50
C LEU A 223 20.72 -39.89 -19.19
N GLU A 224 21.24 -40.74 -20.07
CA GLU A 224 22.50 -40.54 -20.79
C GLU A 224 22.44 -39.45 -21.86
N ASN A 225 21.30 -39.30 -22.54
CA ASN A 225 21.16 -38.48 -23.74
C ASN A 225 20.33 -37.21 -23.52
N GLU A 226 20.28 -36.69 -22.28
CA GLU A 226 19.63 -35.41 -22.00
C GLU A 226 20.29 -34.27 -22.78
N ILE A 227 19.48 -33.47 -23.48
CA ILE A 227 19.90 -32.26 -24.18
C ILE A 227 19.25 -31.04 -23.52
N PHE A 228 20.05 -30.00 -23.28
CA PHE A 228 19.59 -28.69 -22.80
C PHE A 228 20.23 -27.58 -23.65
N PHE A 229 19.42 -26.73 -24.27
CA PHE A 229 19.85 -25.71 -25.24
C PHE A 229 20.88 -26.24 -26.26
N GLY A 230 20.53 -27.34 -26.92
CA GLY A 230 21.35 -27.94 -27.98
C GLY A 230 22.63 -28.64 -27.50
N LYS A 231 22.91 -28.69 -26.18
CA LYS A 231 24.09 -29.35 -25.62
C LYS A 231 23.72 -30.58 -24.80
N ARG A 232 24.45 -31.68 -24.99
CA ARG A 232 24.32 -32.88 -24.15
C ARG A 232 24.71 -32.57 -22.70
N CYS A 233 23.87 -32.92 -21.74
CA CYS A 233 24.11 -32.73 -20.31
C CYS A 233 25.00 -33.84 -19.76
N ILE A 234 26.17 -33.48 -19.24
CA ILE A 234 27.18 -34.43 -18.75
C ILE A 234 27.25 -34.52 -17.21
N SER A 235 26.40 -33.79 -16.48
CA SER A 235 26.28 -33.87 -15.01
C SER A 235 24.85 -33.65 -14.52
N GLY A 236 24.55 -33.94 -13.25
CA GLY A 236 23.19 -33.81 -12.68
C GLY A 236 22.32 -35.05 -12.89
N ASP A 237 22.97 -36.21 -12.93
CA ASP A 237 22.37 -37.55 -12.99
C ASP A 237 21.24 -37.74 -11.98
N ASP A 238 21.47 -37.35 -10.73
CA ASP A 238 20.58 -37.54 -9.60
C ASP A 238 19.25 -36.79 -9.75
N LYS A 239 19.32 -35.49 -10.04
CA LYS A 239 18.14 -34.65 -10.27
C LYS A 239 17.43 -35.02 -11.57
N ARG A 240 18.17 -35.38 -12.64
CA ARG A 240 17.57 -35.82 -13.90
C ARG A 240 16.76 -37.11 -13.69
N LEU A 241 17.33 -38.11 -13.05
CA LEU A 241 16.65 -39.37 -12.78
C LEU A 241 15.42 -39.17 -11.88
N THR A 242 15.54 -38.32 -10.86
CA THR A 242 14.40 -37.91 -10.01
C THR A 242 13.27 -37.32 -10.84
N ASN A 243 13.57 -36.44 -11.80
CA ASN A 243 12.54 -35.84 -12.65
C ASN A 243 11.92 -36.84 -13.64
N LEU A 244 12.71 -37.75 -14.21
CA LEU A 244 12.20 -38.74 -15.15
C LEU A 244 11.19 -39.69 -14.47
N ILE A 245 11.50 -40.21 -13.29
CA ILE A 245 10.55 -41.09 -12.59
C ILE A 245 9.28 -40.34 -12.18
N GLN A 246 9.39 -39.08 -11.74
CA GLN A 246 8.22 -38.27 -11.36
C GLN A 246 7.38 -37.87 -12.59
N ARG A 247 8.01 -37.62 -13.73
CA ARG A 247 7.33 -37.41 -15.02
C ARG A 247 6.48 -38.63 -15.37
N ASP A 248 7.00 -39.83 -15.16
CA ASP A 248 6.34 -41.10 -15.47
C ASP A 248 5.31 -41.50 -14.40
N GLY A 249 5.02 -40.61 -13.44
CA GLY A 249 3.96 -40.80 -12.44
C GLY A 249 4.38 -41.56 -11.19
N TRP A 250 5.67 -41.91 -11.05
CA TRP A 250 6.17 -42.54 -9.82
C TRP A 250 6.21 -41.54 -8.67
N LYS A 251 5.80 -42.02 -7.49
CA LYS A 251 5.92 -41.27 -6.24
C LYS A 251 7.37 -41.30 -5.74
N VAL A 252 7.80 -40.19 -5.16
CA VAL A 252 9.09 -40.04 -4.50
C VAL A 252 8.88 -39.66 -3.04
N LYS A 253 9.54 -40.38 -2.13
CA LYS A 253 9.41 -40.20 -0.68
C LYS A 253 10.73 -39.78 -0.03
N TYR A 254 10.64 -39.08 1.10
CA TYR A 254 11.79 -38.72 1.93
C TYR A 254 11.72 -39.45 3.28
N VAL A 255 12.84 -40.02 3.72
CA VAL A 255 12.96 -40.75 4.99
C VAL A 255 14.00 -40.08 5.87
N ARG A 256 13.54 -39.34 6.90
CA ARG A 256 14.40 -38.47 7.73
C ARG A 256 15.32 -39.24 8.69
N ASN A 257 14.91 -40.43 9.13
CA ASN A 257 15.63 -41.26 10.10
C ASN A 257 16.67 -42.21 9.45
N ALA A 258 16.71 -42.31 8.13
CA ALA A 258 17.76 -43.00 7.40
C ALA A 258 18.88 -42.01 7.06
N LEU A 259 20.08 -42.25 7.57
CA LEU A 259 21.19 -41.30 7.52
C LEU A 259 22.36 -41.86 6.71
N VAL A 260 22.95 -41.00 5.89
CA VAL A 260 24.26 -41.27 5.24
C VAL A 260 25.19 -40.08 5.48
N TYR A 261 26.48 -40.35 5.51
CA TYR A 261 27.52 -39.35 5.72
C TYR A 261 28.41 -39.14 4.50
N THR A 262 28.89 -37.92 4.34
CA THR A 262 29.86 -37.51 3.30
C THR A 262 31.03 -36.74 3.95
N PRO A 263 32.26 -36.83 3.40
CA PRO A 263 33.44 -36.16 3.96
C PRO A 263 33.40 -34.62 3.88
N GLY A 264 32.52 -34.04 3.05
CA GLY A 264 32.41 -32.60 2.88
C GLY A 264 33.48 -32.02 1.96
N PHE A 265 33.95 -30.80 2.24
CA PHE A 265 34.92 -30.10 1.39
C PHE A 265 36.10 -29.58 2.21
N PRO A 266 37.34 -29.70 1.71
CA PRO A 266 38.51 -29.27 2.46
C PRO A 266 38.51 -27.75 2.70
N ASP A 267 38.11 -26.98 1.68
CA ASP A 267 38.19 -25.52 1.70
C ASP A 267 37.00 -24.84 1.00
N MET A 268 36.81 -23.53 1.27
CA MET A 268 35.70 -22.74 0.74
C MET A 268 35.75 -22.57 -0.78
N LYS A 269 36.93 -22.50 -1.40
CA LYS A 269 37.08 -22.36 -2.85
C LYS A 269 36.61 -23.63 -3.56
N THR A 270 36.97 -24.81 -3.05
CA THR A 270 36.47 -26.09 -3.52
C THR A 270 34.96 -26.20 -3.34
N TYR A 271 34.44 -25.81 -2.17
CA TYR A 271 33.00 -25.81 -1.90
C TYR A 271 32.20 -24.87 -2.83
N LEU A 272 32.65 -23.64 -3.05
CA LEU A 272 31.95 -22.68 -3.92
C LEU A 272 31.96 -23.12 -5.40
N LYS A 273 33.04 -23.77 -5.86
CA LYS A 273 33.05 -24.41 -7.19
C LYS A 273 31.99 -25.51 -7.31
N GLN A 274 31.79 -26.29 -6.25
CA GLN A 274 30.74 -27.31 -6.21
C GLN A 274 29.34 -26.69 -6.20
N GLN A 275 29.14 -25.57 -5.49
CA GLN A 275 27.89 -24.82 -5.52
C GLN A 275 27.57 -24.27 -6.92
N ILE A 276 28.57 -23.77 -7.66
CA ILE A 276 28.39 -23.37 -9.07
C ILE A 276 27.88 -24.55 -9.89
N ARG A 277 28.52 -25.72 -9.79
CA ARG A 277 28.13 -26.94 -10.51
C ARG A 277 26.70 -27.37 -10.18
N TRP A 278 26.37 -27.52 -8.90
CA TRP A 278 25.05 -27.95 -8.45
C TRP A 278 23.95 -26.96 -8.82
N THR A 279 24.25 -25.67 -8.77
CA THR A 279 23.27 -24.62 -9.07
C THR A 279 22.96 -24.58 -10.57
N ARG A 280 23.96 -24.69 -11.46
CA ARG A 280 23.72 -24.83 -12.91
C ARG A 280 22.86 -26.06 -13.23
N ASN A 281 23.19 -27.21 -12.64
CA ASN A 281 22.42 -28.43 -12.83
C ASN A 281 20.97 -28.25 -12.35
N SER A 282 20.80 -27.56 -11.22
CA SER A 282 19.48 -27.26 -10.71
C SER A 282 18.70 -26.36 -11.65
N TRP A 283 19.30 -25.28 -12.17
CA TRP A 283 18.64 -24.37 -13.12
C TRP A 283 18.17 -25.09 -14.38
N ARG A 284 19.02 -25.91 -15.00
CA ARG A 284 18.64 -26.69 -16.19
C ARG A 284 17.41 -27.53 -15.92
N SER A 285 17.48 -28.32 -14.85
CA SER A 285 16.42 -29.23 -14.47
C SER A 285 15.13 -28.49 -14.08
N ASP A 286 15.23 -27.40 -13.32
CA ASP A 286 14.08 -26.60 -12.88
C ASP A 286 13.39 -25.93 -14.08
N LEU A 287 14.15 -25.22 -14.93
CA LEU A 287 13.64 -24.56 -16.13
C LEU A 287 13.01 -25.57 -17.10
N SER A 288 13.64 -26.74 -17.31
CA SER A 288 13.06 -27.80 -18.14
C SER A 288 11.79 -28.41 -17.53
N SER A 289 11.57 -28.32 -16.22
CA SER A 289 10.42 -28.92 -15.54
C SER A 289 9.24 -27.96 -15.45
N VAL A 290 9.49 -26.65 -15.29
CA VAL A 290 8.44 -25.61 -15.25
C VAL A 290 7.57 -25.62 -16.50
N LEU A 291 8.17 -25.91 -17.65
CA LEU A 291 7.46 -26.02 -18.93
C LEU A 291 6.65 -27.32 -19.10
N LYS A 292 6.72 -28.26 -18.13
CA LYS A 292 6.09 -29.57 -18.23
C LYS A 292 4.94 -29.71 -17.26
N LYS A 293 3.81 -30.26 -17.74
CA LYS A 293 2.58 -30.43 -16.95
C LYS A 293 2.76 -31.28 -15.67
N TRP A 294 3.70 -32.23 -15.64
CA TRP A 294 3.89 -33.13 -14.49
C TRP A 294 4.32 -32.39 -13.21
N LEU A 295 5.07 -31.30 -13.32
CA LEU A 295 5.51 -30.51 -12.16
C LEU A 295 4.31 -29.92 -11.42
N TRP A 296 3.35 -29.37 -12.19
CA TRP A 296 2.19 -28.66 -11.69
C TRP A 296 1.14 -29.59 -11.04
N LYS A 297 1.19 -30.90 -11.32
CA LYS A 297 0.45 -31.92 -10.55
C LYS A 297 0.97 -32.10 -9.12
N ASN A 298 2.14 -31.53 -8.81
CA ASN A 298 2.80 -31.62 -7.51
C ASN A 298 2.99 -30.22 -6.92
N PRO A 299 1.94 -29.62 -6.32
CA PRO A 299 1.89 -28.19 -5.99
C PRO A 299 3.00 -27.74 -5.03
N PHE A 300 3.38 -28.56 -4.04
CA PHE A 300 4.46 -28.21 -3.10
C PHE A 300 5.84 -28.18 -3.77
N LEU A 301 6.10 -29.12 -4.69
CA LEU A 301 7.32 -29.13 -5.49
C LEU A 301 7.33 -27.94 -6.46
N ALA A 302 6.23 -27.69 -7.18
CA ALA A 302 6.08 -26.56 -8.07
C ALA A 302 6.34 -25.23 -7.33
N PHE A 303 5.72 -25.05 -6.16
CA PHE A 303 5.95 -23.90 -5.29
C PHE A 303 7.41 -23.77 -4.86
N HIS A 304 8.07 -24.87 -4.46
CA HIS A 304 9.49 -24.85 -4.12
C HIS A 304 10.38 -24.41 -5.29
N VAL A 305 10.11 -24.92 -6.51
CA VAL A 305 10.84 -24.58 -7.72
C VAL A 305 10.67 -23.10 -8.08
N VAL A 306 9.44 -22.60 -8.04
CA VAL A 306 9.14 -21.17 -8.31
C VAL A 306 9.75 -20.26 -7.25
N ASP A 307 9.59 -20.55 -5.95
CA ASP A 307 10.21 -19.77 -4.86
C ASP A 307 11.74 -19.73 -4.99
N ARG A 308 12.35 -20.86 -5.35
CA ARG A 308 13.80 -20.95 -5.56
C ARG A 308 14.28 -20.08 -6.71
N PHE A 309 13.45 -19.86 -7.73
CA PHE A 309 13.75 -18.95 -8.84
C PHE A 309 13.87 -17.50 -8.37
N PHE A 310 12.91 -17.01 -7.57
CA PHE A 310 12.89 -15.62 -7.09
C PHE A 310 13.83 -15.33 -5.91
N GLN A 311 14.21 -16.36 -5.15
CA GLN A 311 15.03 -16.23 -3.96
C GLN A 311 16.34 -15.42 -4.14
N PRO A 312 17.20 -15.66 -5.17
CA PRO A 312 18.45 -14.91 -5.31
C PRO A 312 18.23 -13.40 -5.51
N PHE A 313 17.21 -13.00 -6.28
CA PHE A 313 16.93 -11.59 -6.55
C PHE A 313 16.43 -10.86 -5.29
N THR A 314 15.46 -11.46 -4.59
CA THR A 314 14.90 -10.91 -3.35
C THR A 314 15.92 -10.87 -2.22
N LEU A 315 16.85 -11.84 -2.15
CA LEU A 315 17.89 -11.87 -1.12
C LEU A 315 18.91 -10.73 -1.30
N LEU A 316 19.23 -10.34 -2.55
CA LEU A 316 20.18 -9.25 -2.83
C LEU A 316 19.62 -7.85 -2.53
N LEU A 317 18.30 -7.69 -2.36
CA LEU A 317 17.74 -6.41 -1.93
C LEU A 317 18.28 -5.98 -0.56
N GLY A 318 18.55 -6.92 0.35
CA GLY A 318 19.16 -6.61 1.65
C GLY A 318 20.45 -5.78 1.52
N PRO A 319 21.53 -6.32 0.92
CA PRO A 319 22.78 -5.57 0.75
C PRO A 319 22.64 -4.35 -0.17
N ILE A 320 21.75 -4.37 -1.16
CA ILE A 320 21.46 -3.17 -1.98
C ILE A 320 20.94 -2.03 -1.11
N PHE A 321 19.93 -2.28 -0.27
CA PHE A 321 19.38 -1.27 0.63
C PHE A 321 20.34 -0.89 1.76
N LEU A 322 21.26 -1.80 2.16
CA LEU A 322 22.37 -1.44 3.05
C LEU A 322 23.30 -0.41 2.39
N ILE A 323 23.67 -0.60 1.12
CA ILE A 323 24.50 0.36 0.37
C ILE A 323 23.78 1.71 0.23
N ILE A 324 22.48 1.68 -0.09
CA ILE A 324 21.65 2.90 -0.19
C ILE A 324 21.63 3.64 1.16
N ALA A 325 21.48 2.91 2.27
CA ALA A 325 21.47 3.49 3.61
C ALA A 325 22.82 4.07 4.01
N ILE A 326 23.93 3.39 3.68
CA ILE A 326 25.29 3.91 3.90
C ILE A 326 25.49 5.20 3.10
N TYR A 327 25.10 5.21 1.82
CA TYR A 327 25.19 6.39 0.95
C TYR A 327 24.40 7.58 1.51
N LYS A 328 23.26 7.32 2.15
CA LYS A 328 22.41 8.35 2.77
C LYS A 328 22.81 8.75 4.20
N GLY A 329 23.67 7.97 4.86
CA GLY A 329 24.01 8.17 6.28
C GLY A 329 22.93 7.71 7.26
N ASP A 330 22.03 6.78 6.88
CA ASP A 330 20.91 6.31 7.70
C ASP A 330 21.36 5.25 8.74
N TRP A 331 22.22 5.64 9.68
CA TRP A 331 22.88 4.74 10.64
C TRP A 331 21.92 3.91 11.50
N LEU A 332 20.77 4.46 11.88
CA LEU A 332 19.74 3.73 12.63
C LEU A 332 19.18 2.56 11.81
N PHE A 333 18.86 2.79 10.53
CA PHE A 333 18.37 1.73 9.64
C PHE A 333 19.45 0.67 9.41
N ILE A 334 20.71 1.08 9.25
CA ILE A 334 21.85 0.16 9.12
C ILE A 334 21.91 -0.78 10.34
N GLY A 335 21.85 -0.22 11.56
CA GLY A 335 21.83 -1.01 12.79
C GLY A 335 20.66 -2.00 12.85
N ILE A 336 19.45 -1.54 12.53
CA ILE A 336 18.25 -2.38 12.48
C ILE A 336 18.41 -3.50 11.44
N LEU A 337 18.89 -3.19 10.25
CA LEU A 337 19.03 -4.14 9.14
C LEU A 337 20.07 -5.23 9.47
N LEU A 338 21.21 -4.87 10.05
CA LEU A 338 22.25 -5.81 10.47
C LEU A 338 21.77 -6.71 11.61
N ALA A 339 21.11 -6.14 12.63
CA ALA A 339 20.49 -6.90 13.71
C ALA A 339 19.42 -7.87 13.17
N TRP A 340 18.59 -7.39 12.24
CA TRP A 340 17.58 -8.21 11.59
C TRP A 340 18.18 -9.35 10.79
N TRP A 341 19.31 -9.17 10.10
CA TRP A 341 19.99 -10.28 9.42
C TRP A 341 20.44 -11.35 10.40
N LEU A 342 21.07 -10.96 11.52
CA LEU A 342 21.49 -11.89 12.55
C LEU A 342 20.30 -12.68 13.11
N VAL A 343 19.26 -11.98 13.56
CA VAL A 343 18.05 -12.60 14.12
C VAL A 343 17.37 -13.51 13.10
N SER A 344 17.10 -13.01 11.91
CA SER A 344 16.35 -13.75 10.89
C SER A 344 17.06 -15.00 10.40
N ARG A 345 18.39 -14.97 10.20
CA ARG A 345 19.12 -16.16 9.75
C ARG A 345 19.23 -17.18 10.88
N SER A 346 19.40 -16.73 12.13
CA SER A 346 19.44 -17.61 13.30
C SER A 346 18.13 -18.39 13.48
N ILE A 347 16.97 -17.71 13.36
CA ILE A 347 15.66 -18.37 13.44
C ILE A 347 15.49 -19.46 12.37
N LYS A 348 15.91 -19.19 11.12
CA LYS A 348 15.75 -20.12 10.01
C LYS A 348 16.54 -21.42 10.18
N ILE A 349 17.67 -21.36 10.87
CA ILE A 349 18.53 -22.52 11.18
C ILE A 349 18.43 -22.97 12.64
N MET A 350 17.42 -22.54 13.40
CA MET A 350 17.31 -22.83 14.83
C MET A 350 17.41 -24.33 15.17
N GLY A 351 16.89 -25.21 14.32
CA GLY A 351 17.01 -26.67 14.54
C GLY A 351 18.44 -27.20 14.40
N HIS A 352 19.32 -26.50 13.70
CA HIS A 352 20.77 -26.76 13.66
C HIS A 352 21.43 -26.21 14.93
N LEU A 353 21.14 -24.96 15.28
CA LEU A 353 21.70 -24.30 16.46
C LEU A 353 21.32 -25.01 17.77
N LYS A 354 20.13 -25.62 17.85
CA LYS A 354 19.76 -26.47 19.00
C LYS A 354 20.67 -27.69 19.16
N LYS A 355 21.24 -28.21 18.07
CA LYS A 355 22.16 -29.36 18.09
C LYS A 355 23.62 -28.94 18.22
N HIS A 356 23.96 -27.76 17.70
CA HIS A 356 25.29 -27.19 17.71
C HIS A 356 25.24 -25.72 18.15
N PRO A 357 25.03 -25.41 19.44
CA PRO A 357 24.86 -24.03 19.90
C PRO A 357 26.06 -23.12 19.61
N VAL A 358 27.27 -23.67 19.68
CA VAL A 358 28.52 -22.96 19.38
C VAL A 358 28.58 -22.45 17.94
N ASP A 359 27.87 -23.09 17.01
CA ASP A 359 27.81 -22.64 15.61
C ASP A 359 27.11 -21.28 15.45
N PHE A 360 26.50 -20.72 16.50
CA PHE A 360 26.03 -19.33 16.50
C PHE A 360 27.16 -18.32 16.21
N LEU A 361 28.40 -18.63 16.60
CA LEU A 361 29.58 -17.81 16.28
C LEU A 361 29.89 -17.78 14.77
N LEU A 362 29.36 -18.74 13.99
CA LEU A 362 29.53 -18.79 12.54
C LEU A 362 28.49 -17.95 11.78
N MET A 363 27.56 -17.31 12.48
CA MET A 363 26.46 -16.57 11.84
C MET A 363 26.94 -15.46 10.88
N PRO A 364 27.96 -14.66 11.18
CA PRO A 364 28.49 -13.69 10.21
C PRO A 364 28.96 -14.34 8.91
N ALA A 365 29.72 -15.44 9.01
CA ALA A 365 30.20 -16.20 7.86
C ALA A 365 29.04 -16.86 7.09
N HIS A 366 28.03 -17.37 7.80
CA HIS A 366 26.82 -17.93 7.20
C HIS A 366 26.01 -16.87 6.43
N ILE A 367 25.82 -15.67 7.01
CA ILE A 367 25.12 -14.55 6.36
C ILE A 367 25.86 -14.14 5.10
N ALA A 368 27.17 -13.93 5.17
CA ALA A 368 28.00 -13.63 4.00
C ALA A 368 27.87 -14.72 2.92
N TYR A 369 27.96 -15.98 3.32
CA TYR A 369 27.75 -17.13 2.44
C TYR A 369 26.38 -17.10 1.75
N THR A 370 25.28 -16.73 2.44
CA THR A 370 23.96 -16.66 1.80
C THR A 370 23.89 -15.63 0.68
N TYR A 371 24.55 -14.48 0.82
CA TYR A 371 24.63 -13.46 -0.24
C TYR A 371 25.55 -13.89 -1.38
N ILE A 372 26.69 -14.52 -1.07
CA ILE A 372 27.59 -15.10 -2.09
C ILE A 372 26.82 -16.13 -2.95
N ILE A 373 25.99 -16.97 -2.32
CA ILE A 373 25.16 -17.95 -3.03
C ILE A 373 24.09 -17.27 -3.88
N ALA A 374 23.53 -16.14 -3.46
CA ALA A 374 22.59 -15.37 -4.29
C ALA A 374 23.27 -14.89 -5.58
N VAL A 375 24.49 -14.36 -5.48
CA VAL A 375 25.28 -13.95 -6.65
C VAL A 375 25.64 -15.15 -7.53
N ILE A 376 26.10 -16.26 -6.93
CA ILE A 376 26.38 -17.51 -7.66
C ILE A 376 25.14 -18.00 -8.41
N LYS A 377 23.95 -17.91 -7.81
CA LYS A 377 22.69 -18.30 -8.46
C LYS A 377 22.40 -17.47 -9.70
N ILE A 378 22.61 -16.15 -9.67
CA ILE A 378 22.44 -15.30 -10.86
C ILE A 378 23.51 -15.61 -11.90
N TYR A 379 24.78 -15.70 -11.50
CA TYR A 379 25.88 -16.04 -12.40
C TYR A 379 25.67 -17.39 -13.11
N THR A 380 25.19 -18.39 -12.38
CA THR A 380 24.91 -19.74 -12.91
C THR A 380 23.65 -19.80 -13.74
N LEU A 381 22.72 -18.85 -13.59
CA LEU A 381 21.57 -18.69 -14.48
C LEU A 381 22.03 -18.16 -15.85
N VAL A 382 22.90 -17.14 -15.86
CA VAL A 382 23.52 -16.60 -17.09
C VAL A 382 24.40 -17.66 -17.77
N THR A 383 25.16 -18.42 -16.98
CA THR A 383 26.05 -19.48 -17.48
C THR A 383 25.41 -20.87 -17.43
N VAL A 384 24.08 -20.96 -17.54
CA VAL A 384 23.37 -22.23 -17.37
C VAL A 384 23.80 -23.29 -18.39
N SER A 385 24.17 -22.90 -19.61
CA SER A 385 24.62 -23.83 -20.66
C SER A 385 26.07 -24.33 -20.47
N GLU A 386 26.79 -23.84 -19.45
CA GLU A 386 28.20 -24.16 -19.23
C GLU A 386 28.40 -25.43 -18.41
N GLN A 387 29.30 -26.29 -18.91
CA GLN A 387 29.55 -27.61 -18.32
C GLN A 387 31.03 -27.85 -17.99
N SER A 388 31.89 -26.85 -18.18
CA SER A 388 33.37 -26.93 -18.10
C SER A 388 34.00 -27.08 -16.70
N TRP A 389 33.23 -27.49 -15.69
CA TRP A 389 33.63 -27.52 -14.26
C TRP A 389 33.42 -28.91 -13.63
N ILE A 390 33.72 -29.96 -14.38
CA ILE A 390 33.46 -31.34 -13.95
C ILE A 390 34.72 -31.94 -13.34
N THR A 391 34.55 -32.61 -12.20
CA THR A 391 35.61 -33.28 -11.46
C THR A 391 35.87 -34.71 -11.95
N ARG A 392 34.91 -35.33 -12.65
CA ARG A 392 34.93 -36.74 -13.09
C ARG A 392 35.08 -36.93 -14.60
N TRP A 393 35.72 -35.98 -15.28
CA TRP A 393 36.00 -36.01 -16.71
C TRP A 393 37.44 -35.56 -16.94
N ASP A 394 38.10 -36.15 -17.93
CA ASP A 394 39.40 -35.69 -18.38
C ASP A 394 39.31 -34.22 -18.85
N LYS A 395 40.17 -33.36 -18.29
CA LYS A 395 40.22 -31.92 -18.58
C LYS A 395 40.47 -31.63 -20.06
N SER A 396 41.12 -32.54 -20.78
CA SER A 396 41.38 -32.43 -22.23
C SER A 396 40.10 -32.54 -23.06
N ARG A 397 39.06 -33.18 -22.52
CA ARG A 397 37.79 -33.51 -23.23
C ARG A 397 36.67 -32.51 -22.95
N LEU A 398 36.95 -31.44 -22.21
CA LEU A 398 35.97 -30.41 -21.85
C LEU A 398 36.28 -29.09 -22.54
N ASN A 399 35.31 -28.59 -23.30
CA ASN A 399 35.43 -27.29 -23.92
C ASN A 399 35.31 -26.19 -22.84
N ARG A 400 36.43 -25.52 -22.52
CA ARG A 400 36.45 -24.45 -21.50
C ARG A 400 35.92 -23.16 -22.08
N MET A 401 35.24 -22.36 -21.25
CA MET A 401 34.93 -20.98 -21.63
C MET A 401 36.24 -20.23 -21.90
N ASN A 402 36.34 -19.64 -23.08
CA ASN A 402 37.37 -18.66 -23.38
C ASN A 402 37.19 -17.41 -22.47
N LEU A 403 38.24 -16.61 -22.38
CA LEU A 403 38.26 -15.40 -21.54
C LEU A 403 37.08 -14.47 -21.88
N TYR A 404 36.81 -14.26 -23.16
CA TYR A 404 35.70 -13.42 -23.62
C TYR A 404 34.35 -13.85 -23.06
N LYS A 405 33.97 -15.13 -23.17
CA LYS A 405 32.70 -15.65 -22.64
C LYS A 405 32.61 -15.55 -21.11
N LYS A 406 33.74 -15.63 -20.39
CA LYS A 406 33.75 -15.43 -18.93
C LYS A 406 33.48 -13.96 -18.59
N TRP A 407 34.13 -13.03 -19.29
CA TRP A 407 33.93 -11.60 -19.10
C TRP A 407 32.49 -11.18 -19.44
N THR A 408 31.90 -11.67 -20.53
CA THR A 408 30.50 -11.38 -20.85
C THR A 408 29.53 -11.95 -19.82
N ALA A 409 29.80 -13.14 -19.27
CA ALA A 409 29.00 -13.71 -18.20
C ALA A 409 29.08 -12.90 -16.89
N TYR A 410 30.28 -12.43 -16.52
CA TYR A 410 30.45 -11.54 -15.37
C TYR A 410 29.76 -10.19 -15.60
N GLY A 411 29.92 -9.61 -16.81
CA GLY A 411 29.25 -8.39 -17.22
C GLY A 411 27.73 -8.51 -17.13
N ALA A 412 27.12 -9.54 -17.73
CA ALA A 412 25.68 -9.78 -17.65
C ALA A 412 25.18 -10.00 -16.21
N THR A 413 25.95 -10.71 -15.39
CA THR A 413 25.64 -10.88 -13.95
C THR A 413 25.65 -9.53 -13.23
N ALA A 414 26.67 -8.72 -13.46
CA ALA A 414 26.80 -7.38 -12.90
C ALA A 414 25.66 -6.47 -13.38
N SER A 415 25.29 -6.51 -14.66
CA SER A 415 24.17 -5.75 -15.22
C SER A 415 22.84 -6.10 -14.54
N ILE A 416 22.57 -7.39 -14.28
CA ILE A 416 21.35 -7.79 -13.55
C ILE A 416 21.34 -7.21 -12.13
N ILE A 417 22.46 -7.29 -11.42
CA ILE A 417 22.57 -6.74 -10.06
C ILE A 417 22.47 -5.20 -10.09
N PHE A 418 23.07 -4.56 -11.08
CA PHE A 418 23.00 -3.11 -11.26
C PHE A 418 21.59 -2.64 -11.62
N MET A 419 20.85 -3.39 -12.43
CA MET A 419 19.43 -3.11 -12.70
C MET A 419 18.59 -3.23 -11.43
N LEU A 420 18.82 -4.26 -10.61
CA LEU A 420 18.15 -4.37 -9.30
C LEU A 420 18.51 -3.19 -8.37
N PHE A 421 19.78 -2.79 -8.35
CA PHE A 421 20.24 -1.64 -7.59
C PHE A 421 19.58 -0.35 -8.10
N GLY A 422 19.62 -0.09 -9.41
CA GLY A 422 19.03 1.08 -10.06
C GLY A 422 17.52 1.17 -9.84
N ALA A 423 16.79 0.06 -9.97
CA ALA A 423 15.36 0.02 -9.67
C ALA A 423 15.06 0.28 -8.19
N SER A 424 15.85 -0.29 -7.28
CA SER A 424 15.70 -0.09 -5.82
C SER A 424 16.04 1.34 -5.43
N PHE A 425 17.10 1.90 -6.02
CA PHE A 425 17.55 3.28 -5.81
C PHE A 425 16.54 4.27 -6.38
N TYR A 426 16.02 4.02 -7.59
CA TYR A 426 14.96 4.82 -8.20
C TYR A 426 13.66 4.77 -7.37
N ALA A 427 13.21 3.58 -6.94
CA ALA A 427 12.04 3.46 -6.07
C ALA A 427 12.26 4.18 -4.73
N ASN A 428 13.45 4.06 -4.15
CA ASN A 428 13.82 4.77 -2.93
C ASN A 428 13.80 6.30 -3.16
N ILE A 429 14.41 6.82 -4.24
CA ILE A 429 14.35 8.24 -4.62
C ILE A 429 12.92 8.68 -4.87
N TYR A 430 12.13 7.93 -5.62
CA TYR A 430 10.75 8.26 -5.95
C TYR A 430 9.88 8.34 -4.69
N LEU A 431 10.01 7.38 -3.76
CA LEU A 431 9.23 7.39 -2.51
C LEU A 431 9.70 8.49 -1.55
N THR A 432 11.01 8.74 -1.45
CA THR A 432 11.54 9.84 -0.63
C THR A 432 11.21 11.20 -1.26
N GLY A 433 11.26 11.28 -2.59
CA GLY A 433 11.05 12.45 -3.43
C GLY A 433 9.58 12.82 -3.58
N ALA A 434 8.67 11.86 -3.71
CA ALA A 434 7.22 12.09 -3.70
C ALA A 434 6.76 12.66 -2.36
N LYS A 435 7.36 12.23 -1.24
CA LYS A 435 7.12 12.86 0.07
C LYS A 435 7.73 14.26 0.16
N SER A 436 8.97 14.44 -0.29
CA SER A 436 9.62 15.77 -0.36
C SER A 436 8.85 16.76 -1.24
N LEU A 437 8.30 16.30 -2.37
CA LEU A 437 7.48 17.09 -3.28
C LEU A 437 6.08 17.33 -2.70
N TYR A 438 5.48 16.35 -2.01
CA TYR A 438 4.20 16.52 -1.31
C TYR A 438 4.33 17.53 -0.15
N GLU A 439 5.37 17.42 0.67
CA GLU A 439 5.68 18.34 1.78
C GLU A 439 6.10 19.72 1.25
N LYS A 440 6.95 19.80 0.20
CA LYS A 440 7.29 21.08 -0.44
C LYS A 440 6.08 21.72 -1.11
N ASN A 441 5.25 20.96 -1.81
CA ASN A 441 4.05 21.50 -2.45
C ASN A 441 3.04 21.90 -1.40
N LYS A 442 2.87 21.14 -0.32
CA LYS A 442 2.03 21.51 0.82
C LYS A 442 2.54 22.78 1.52
N LEU A 443 3.85 22.90 1.75
CA LEU A 443 4.47 24.09 2.36
C LEU A 443 4.50 25.28 1.39
N ALA A 444 4.67 25.06 0.09
CA ALA A 444 4.66 26.10 -0.93
C ALA A 444 3.22 26.56 -1.23
N GLU A 445 2.24 25.66 -1.20
CA GLU A 445 0.82 25.97 -1.28
C GLU A 445 0.38 26.70 0.00
N GLN A 446 0.79 26.24 1.19
CA GLN A 446 0.58 26.97 2.45
C GLN A 446 1.19 28.37 2.39
N LYS A 447 2.47 28.51 2.00
CA LYS A 447 3.12 29.82 1.84
C LYS A 447 2.50 30.68 0.74
N ARG A 448 1.95 30.06 -0.32
CA ARG A 448 1.29 30.75 -1.44
C ARG A 448 -0.11 31.21 -1.06
N ILE A 449 -0.88 30.39 -0.34
CA ILE A 449 -2.19 30.72 0.23
C ILE A 449 -2.02 31.75 1.34
N GLU A 450 -1.05 31.57 2.24
CA GLU A 450 -0.63 32.60 3.20
C GLU A 450 -0.23 33.88 2.48
N LYS A 451 0.36 33.84 1.28
CA LYS A 451 0.71 35.05 0.52
C LYS A 451 -0.46 35.64 -0.29
N LEU A 452 -1.43 34.83 -0.71
CA LEU A 452 -2.65 35.25 -1.43
C LEU A 452 -3.71 35.83 -0.48
N TYR A 453 -3.75 35.34 0.76
CA TYR A 453 -4.67 35.78 1.81
C TYR A 453 -3.96 36.50 2.96
N ARG A 454 -2.62 36.69 2.89
CA ARG A 454 -1.95 37.81 3.57
C ARG A 454 -2.49 39.05 2.91
N TYR A 455 -3.44 39.68 3.60
CA TYR A 455 -3.46 41.13 3.65
C TYR A 455 -2.03 41.56 3.98
N GLU A 456 -1.36 42.22 3.03
CA GLU A 456 -0.08 42.88 3.27
C GLU A 456 -0.23 43.76 4.52
N ASP A 457 0.45 43.45 5.62
CA ASP A 457 1.54 44.34 6.08
C ASP A 457 2.38 43.75 7.24
N ASN A 458 3.67 44.10 7.22
CA ASN A 458 4.76 43.73 8.13
C ASN A 458 4.84 44.67 9.37
N SER A 459 3.72 45.01 9.99
CA SER A 459 3.73 45.77 11.25
C SER A 459 2.61 45.21 12.12
N ILE A 460 2.82 44.75 13.35
CA ILE A 460 3.47 45.41 14.49
C ILE A 460 3.99 44.29 15.41
N VAL A 461 5.28 44.27 15.69
CA VAL A 461 5.82 43.64 16.90
C VAL A 461 6.21 44.79 17.81
N LEU A 462 5.32 45.17 18.73
CA LEU A 462 5.66 46.04 19.84
C LEU A 462 5.11 45.43 21.13
N GLY A 463 5.99 45.32 22.13
CA GLY A 463 5.64 44.84 23.47
C GLY A 463 4.64 45.78 24.13
N LEU A 464 3.61 45.22 24.75
CA LEU A 464 2.47 46.00 25.26
C LEU A 464 2.67 46.44 26.71
N ALA A 465 2.44 47.74 26.92
CA ALA A 465 1.99 48.35 28.18
C ALA A 465 0.47 48.64 28.09
N ASN A 466 -0.20 48.81 29.25
CA ASN A 466 -1.65 49.06 29.35
C ASN A 466 -2.09 50.28 28.51
N GLY A 467 -3.06 50.09 27.61
CA GLY A 467 -3.66 51.13 26.76
C GLY A 467 -3.60 50.89 25.24
N GLN A 468 -2.71 50.02 24.74
CA GLN A 468 -2.56 49.73 23.30
C GLN A 468 -3.52 48.64 22.75
N GLN A 469 -4.23 47.91 23.62
CA GLN A 469 -5.11 46.79 23.23
C GLN A 469 -6.34 47.22 22.41
N ALA A 470 -6.92 48.39 22.73
CA ALA A 470 -8.05 48.93 21.97
C ALA A 470 -7.64 49.38 20.56
N ALA A 471 -6.40 49.86 20.40
CA ALA A 471 -5.85 50.26 19.10
C ALA A 471 -5.57 49.02 18.22
N GLU A 472 -5.02 47.94 18.76
CA GLU A 472 -4.83 46.68 18.02
C GLU A 472 -6.16 46.04 17.61
N LEU A 473 -7.16 46.05 18.50
CA LEU A 473 -8.52 45.61 18.17
C LEU A 473 -9.11 46.45 17.03
N ALA A 474 -8.98 47.79 17.08
CA ALA A 474 -9.45 48.67 16.02
C ALA A 474 -8.78 48.38 14.66
N VAL A 475 -7.47 48.12 14.65
CA VAL A 475 -6.73 47.75 13.44
C VAL A 475 -7.20 46.39 12.89
N LEU A 476 -7.42 45.40 13.76
CA LEU A 476 -7.93 44.09 13.35
C LEU A 476 -9.36 44.18 12.82
N GLU A 477 -10.21 44.98 13.47
CA GLU A 477 -11.57 45.27 13.00
C GLU A 477 -11.58 45.99 11.66
N GLU A 478 -10.70 46.98 11.45
CA GLU A 478 -10.56 47.67 10.17
C GLU A 478 -10.13 46.70 9.06
N LYS A 479 -9.19 45.79 9.35
CA LYS A 479 -8.76 44.74 8.41
C LYS A 479 -9.93 43.82 8.02
N LEU A 480 -10.77 43.43 8.98
CA LEU A 480 -11.94 42.59 8.72
C LEU A 480 -13.07 43.33 7.98
N ARG A 481 -13.13 44.66 8.09
CA ARG A 481 -14.12 45.51 7.37
C ARG A 481 -13.70 45.86 5.95
N LYS A 482 -12.44 45.68 5.55
CA LYS A 482 -11.95 46.01 4.22
C LYS A 482 -12.63 45.11 3.18
N ASN A 483 -13.21 45.70 2.13
CA ASN A 483 -14.04 45.01 1.13
C ASN A 483 -13.21 43.93 0.40
N PRO A 484 -13.41 42.63 0.70
CA PRO A 484 -12.48 41.60 0.25
C PRO A 484 -12.72 41.25 -1.22
N VAL A 485 -11.66 40.81 -1.89
CA VAL A 485 -11.71 40.39 -3.30
C VAL A 485 -11.41 38.89 -3.43
N ALA A 486 -12.13 38.23 -4.32
CA ALA A 486 -11.89 36.87 -4.75
C ALA A 486 -11.07 36.87 -6.04
N TYR A 487 -10.14 35.94 -6.16
CA TYR A 487 -9.27 35.82 -7.32
C TYR A 487 -9.74 34.73 -8.27
N TYR A 488 -9.67 35.00 -9.57
CA TYR A 488 -10.01 34.05 -10.62
C TYR A 488 -8.91 34.04 -11.70
N GLN A 489 -8.48 32.84 -12.07
CA GLN A 489 -7.55 32.68 -13.18
C GLN A 489 -8.31 32.55 -14.51
N VAL A 490 -8.09 33.51 -15.41
CA VAL A 490 -8.73 33.58 -16.73
C VAL A 490 -8.42 32.32 -17.55
N LYS A 491 -9.45 31.66 -18.07
CA LYS A 491 -9.31 30.48 -18.95
C LYS A 491 -9.17 30.89 -20.42
N PHE A 492 -8.97 29.90 -21.28
CA PHE A 492 -8.84 30.10 -22.72
C PHE A 492 -10.14 30.70 -23.31
N PHE A 493 -10.00 31.77 -24.12
CA PHE A 493 -11.09 32.52 -24.75
C PHE A 493 -12.11 33.18 -23.80
N GLU A 494 -11.73 33.54 -22.58
CA GLU A 494 -12.62 34.29 -21.67
C GLU A 494 -12.50 35.82 -21.80
N SER A 495 -13.61 36.50 -21.59
CA SER A 495 -13.75 37.96 -21.48
C SER A 495 -14.37 38.30 -20.12
N ALA A 496 -14.32 39.57 -19.70
CA ALA A 496 -15.00 40.00 -18.47
C ALA A 496 -16.49 39.58 -18.45
N ASN A 497 -17.17 39.66 -19.60
CA ASN A 497 -18.57 39.23 -19.73
C ASN A 497 -18.78 37.73 -19.59
N SER A 498 -17.88 36.89 -20.11
CA SER A 498 -18.02 35.44 -19.91
C SER A 498 -17.76 35.05 -18.45
N ILE A 499 -16.84 35.75 -17.77
CA ILE A 499 -16.56 35.53 -16.34
C ILE A 499 -17.77 35.92 -15.48
N ARG A 500 -18.41 37.08 -15.74
CA ARG A 500 -19.66 37.47 -15.08
C ARG A 500 -20.74 36.40 -15.25
N ARG A 501 -20.95 35.93 -16.48
CA ARG A 501 -21.94 34.88 -16.77
C ARG A 501 -21.62 33.56 -16.08
N ARG A 502 -20.35 33.15 -16.05
CA ARG A 502 -19.89 31.94 -15.35
C ARG A 502 -20.34 31.94 -13.90
N PHE A 503 -20.15 33.05 -13.20
CA PHE A 503 -20.48 33.20 -11.78
C PHE A 503 -21.86 33.82 -11.51
N LEU A 504 -22.71 33.88 -12.53
CA LEU A 504 -24.08 34.42 -12.44
C LEU A 504 -24.11 35.80 -11.76
N LEU A 505 -23.24 36.69 -12.24
CA LEU A 505 -23.15 38.08 -11.81
C LEU A 505 -23.91 38.99 -12.76
N GLU A 506 -24.44 40.10 -12.22
CA GLU A 506 -25.04 41.16 -13.03
C GLU A 506 -23.99 41.77 -13.98
N ASN A 507 -24.43 42.22 -15.16
CA ASN A 507 -23.52 42.76 -16.17
C ASN A 507 -22.78 44.05 -15.72
N THR A 508 -23.31 44.73 -14.70
CA THR A 508 -22.76 45.93 -14.07
C THR A 508 -21.65 45.64 -13.06
N VAL A 509 -21.46 44.39 -12.65
CA VAL A 509 -20.45 44.04 -11.63
C VAL A 509 -19.04 44.26 -12.20
N PRO A 510 -18.21 45.13 -11.60
CA PRO A 510 -16.86 45.37 -12.09
C PRO A 510 -15.97 44.13 -11.86
N ILE A 511 -15.07 43.87 -12.82
CA ILE A 511 -14.00 42.89 -12.70
C ILE A 511 -12.69 43.67 -12.82
N TYR A 512 -11.76 43.43 -11.90
CA TYR A 512 -10.52 44.20 -11.82
C TYR A 512 -9.31 43.37 -12.26
N GLY A 513 -8.40 43.99 -13.00
CA GLY A 513 -7.11 43.42 -13.36
C GLY A 513 -6.09 43.56 -12.22
N LYS A 514 -4.83 43.18 -12.50
CA LYS A 514 -3.73 43.14 -11.51
C LYS A 514 -3.43 44.46 -10.77
N ASN A 515 -3.76 45.61 -11.37
CA ASN A 515 -3.50 46.93 -10.80
C ASN A 515 -4.77 47.61 -10.24
N GLU A 516 -5.78 46.82 -9.84
CA GLU A 516 -7.09 47.32 -9.36
C GLU A 516 -7.85 48.20 -10.37
N LYS A 517 -7.41 48.19 -11.63
CA LYS A 517 -8.10 48.87 -12.72
C LYS A 517 -9.24 47.99 -13.23
N GLU A 518 -10.42 48.57 -13.35
CA GLU A 518 -11.58 47.88 -13.92
C GLU A 518 -11.31 47.50 -15.39
N ILE A 519 -11.60 46.25 -15.72
CA ILE A 519 -11.52 45.69 -17.07
C ILE A 519 -12.80 46.06 -17.83
N LYS A 520 -12.64 46.70 -18.97
CA LYS A 520 -13.77 47.11 -19.81
C LYS A 520 -14.38 45.91 -20.55
N THR A 521 -15.68 46.00 -20.83
CA THR A 521 -16.55 44.97 -21.44
C THR A 521 -16.05 44.37 -22.77
N GLY A 522 -15.09 45.00 -23.45
CA GLY A 522 -14.49 44.52 -24.71
C GLY A 522 -12.97 44.29 -24.66
N GLU A 523 -12.33 44.43 -23.51
CA GLU A 523 -10.88 44.18 -23.37
C GLU A 523 -10.59 42.67 -23.40
N PHE A 524 -9.59 42.29 -24.20
CA PHE A 524 -9.13 40.91 -24.30
C PHE A 524 -8.31 40.54 -23.06
N LEU A 525 -8.72 39.47 -22.38
CA LEU A 525 -7.99 38.91 -21.24
C LEU A 525 -7.05 37.80 -21.68
N ARG A 526 -5.85 37.75 -21.09
CA ARG A 526 -4.88 36.70 -21.41
C ARG A 526 -5.17 35.45 -20.59
N THR A 527 -5.12 34.28 -21.21
CA THR A 527 -5.21 33.01 -20.47
C THR A 527 -4.13 32.94 -19.40
N GLY A 528 -4.52 32.57 -18.19
CA GLY A 528 -3.65 32.50 -17.02
C GLY A 528 -3.51 33.81 -16.24
N GLU A 529 -4.00 34.94 -16.77
CA GLU A 529 -4.10 36.20 -16.05
C GLU A 529 -5.01 36.05 -14.82
N ILE A 530 -4.65 36.71 -13.71
CA ILE A 530 -5.46 36.71 -12.49
C ILE A 530 -6.27 38.00 -12.47
N VAL A 531 -7.59 37.86 -12.42
CA VAL A 531 -8.53 38.96 -12.20
C VAL A 531 -9.15 38.83 -10.82
N SER A 532 -9.77 39.91 -10.35
CA SER A 532 -10.41 39.95 -9.04
C SER A 532 -11.84 40.48 -9.09
N ILE A 533 -12.67 39.97 -8.18
CA ILE A 533 -14.10 40.28 -8.05
C ILE A 533 -14.36 40.54 -6.57
N TYR A 534 -15.05 41.63 -6.22
CA TYR A 534 -15.44 41.84 -4.82
C TYR A 534 -16.34 40.70 -4.32
N VAL A 535 -16.00 40.15 -3.15
CA VAL A 535 -16.71 39.04 -2.51
C VAL A 535 -18.18 39.40 -2.26
N SER A 536 -18.48 40.65 -1.92
CA SER A 536 -19.85 41.15 -1.72
C SER A 536 -20.74 41.01 -2.97
N ASN A 537 -20.16 40.93 -4.17
CA ASN A 537 -20.92 40.64 -5.40
C ASN A 537 -21.13 39.13 -5.60
N LEU A 538 -20.21 38.28 -5.12
CA LEU A 538 -20.37 36.82 -5.17
C LEU A 538 -21.47 36.34 -4.22
N GLN A 539 -21.60 36.98 -3.06
CA GLN A 539 -22.60 36.65 -2.03
C GLN A 539 -24.05 36.97 -2.42
N LYS A 540 -24.25 37.76 -3.48
CA LYS A 540 -25.58 38.11 -4.01
C LYS A 540 -25.98 37.13 -5.11
N THR A 541 -27.24 36.72 -5.09
CA THR A 541 -27.84 35.88 -6.15
C THR A 541 -29.23 36.39 -6.49
N ASN A 542 -29.57 36.38 -7.78
CA ASN A 542 -30.95 36.54 -8.24
C ASN A 542 -31.35 35.35 -9.13
N ILE A 543 -31.82 34.26 -8.51
CA ILE A 543 -32.20 33.03 -9.23
C ILE A 543 -33.31 33.30 -10.26
N ASP A 544 -34.25 34.21 -9.95
CA ASP A 544 -35.38 34.51 -10.84
C ASP A 544 -34.94 35.20 -12.14
N TYR A 545 -33.95 36.08 -12.07
CA TYR A 545 -33.35 36.71 -13.24
C TYR A 545 -32.77 35.68 -14.21
N TYR A 546 -32.09 34.66 -13.68
CA TYR A 546 -31.44 33.63 -14.49
C TYR A 546 -32.41 32.57 -15.03
N LYS A 547 -33.54 32.33 -14.36
CA LYS A 547 -34.59 31.44 -14.88
C LYS A 547 -35.16 31.93 -16.21
N ASN A 548 -35.34 33.25 -16.35
CA ASN A 548 -36.05 33.85 -17.49
C ASN A 548 -35.13 34.25 -18.66
N THR A 549 -33.81 34.24 -18.48
CA THR A 549 -32.82 34.68 -19.49
C THR A 549 -32.17 33.52 -20.26
N GLY A 550 -32.51 32.28 -19.91
CA GLY A 550 -31.81 31.10 -20.38
C GLY A 550 -32.10 30.68 -21.82
N ARG A 551 -31.06 30.28 -22.55
CA ARG A 551 -31.19 29.60 -23.85
C ARG A 551 -31.18 28.09 -23.62
N ASN A 552 -32.25 27.39 -24.06
CA ASN A 552 -32.38 25.93 -23.97
C ASN A 552 -31.54 25.19 -25.04
N ASN A 553 -30.25 25.51 -25.16
CA ASN A 553 -29.36 24.93 -26.18
C ASN A 553 -28.33 23.94 -25.60
N PHE A 554 -28.82 22.97 -24.83
CA PHE A 554 -27.98 21.88 -24.31
C PHE A 554 -28.13 20.58 -25.10
N PHE A 555 -27.29 19.60 -24.83
CA PHE A 555 -27.48 18.21 -25.24
C PHE A 555 -27.05 17.29 -24.11
N VAL A 556 -27.53 16.05 -24.15
CA VAL A 556 -27.27 15.04 -23.11
C VAL A 556 -26.45 13.92 -23.72
N THR A 557 -25.33 13.59 -23.08
CA THR A 557 -24.53 12.42 -23.41
C THR A 557 -24.47 11.47 -22.23
N THR A 558 -24.15 10.20 -22.47
CA THR A 558 -23.86 9.25 -21.39
C THR A 558 -22.37 9.18 -21.15
N ASP A 559 -21.95 9.42 -19.92
CA ASP A 559 -20.59 9.19 -19.46
C ASP A 559 -20.48 7.75 -18.94
N ILE A 560 -19.72 6.91 -19.63
CA ILE A 560 -19.59 5.48 -19.32
C ILE A 560 -18.77 5.28 -18.04
N ASP A 561 -17.76 6.13 -17.82
CA ASP A 561 -16.81 5.98 -16.72
C ASP A 561 -17.47 6.36 -15.38
N GLU A 562 -18.29 7.41 -15.36
CA GLU A 562 -19.01 7.85 -14.15
C GLU A 562 -20.45 7.32 -14.06
N ASN A 563 -20.88 6.51 -15.03
CA ASN A 563 -22.24 5.99 -15.14
C ASN A 563 -23.30 7.12 -15.05
N ALA A 564 -23.07 8.24 -15.75
CA ALA A 564 -23.81 9.50 -15.57
C ALA A 564 -24.44 10.06 -16.86
N LEU A 565 -25.51 10.82 -16.70
CA LEU A 565 -26.07 11.72 -17.71
C LEU A 565 -25.30 13.02 -17.65
N ARG A 566 -24.57 13.34 -18.71
CA ARG A 566 -23.74 14.52 -18.79
C ARG A 566 -24.45 15.57 -19.64
N ILE A 567 -24.76 16.71 -19.02
CA ILE A 567 -25.41 17.84 -19.65
C ILE A 567 -24.34 18.81 -20.14
N ARG A 568 -24.33 19.06 -21.46
CA ARG A 568 -23.37 19.96 -22.10
C ARG A 568 -24.09 21.05 -22.86
N GLY A 569 -23.53 22.25 -22.89
CA GLY A 569 -24.08 23.37 -23.62
C GLY A 569 -23.31 24.64 -23.32
N ILE A 570 -23.28 25.57 -24.27
CA ILE A 570 -22.62 26.86 -24.11
C ILE A 570 -23.65 27.84 -23.55
N ASN A 571 -23.41 28.38 -22.35
CA ASN A 571 -24.33 29.30 -21.65
C ASN A 571 -25.77 28.78 -21.62
N SER A 572 -25.92 27.48 -21.35
CA SER A 572 -27.20 26.78 -21.48
C SER A 572 -27.86 26.61 -20.13
N PHE A 573 -29.18 26.78 -20.09
CA PHE A 573 -29.98 26.62 -18.89
C PHE A 573 -30.84 25.38 -19.03
N VAL A 574 -30.94 24.59 -17.97
CA VAL A 574 -31.64 23.31 -17.98
C VAL A 574 -32.49 23.16 -16.74
N THR A 575 -33.76 22.82 -16.92
CA THR A 575 -34.66 22.43 -15.84
C THR A 575 -34.89 20.92 -15.84
N ILE A 576 -35.30 20.35 -14.71
CA ILE A 576 -35.64 18.92 -14.61
C ILE A 576 -36.73 18.50 -15.62
N PRO A 577 -37.84 19.24 -15.82
CA PRO A 577 -38.84 18.87 -16.82
C PRO A 577 -38.33 18.94 -18.26
N GLU A 578 -37.51 19.93 -18.60
CA GLU A 578 -36.89 20.03 -19.94
C GLU A 578 -35.91 18.87 -20.17
N LEU A 579 -35.12 18.50 -19.16
CA LEU A 579 -34.24 17.34 -19.21
C LEU A 579 -35.03 16.05 -19.42
N ALA A 580 -36.11 15.83 -18.67
CA ALA A 580 -36.97 14.66 -18.80
C ALA A 580 -37.59 14.53 -20.20
N ARG A 581 -38.09 15.63 -20.77
CA ARG A 581 -38.61 15.68 -22.15
C ARG A 581 -37.59 15.27 -23.20
N ARG A 582 -36.30 15.60 -22.98
CA ARG A 582 -35.21 15.21 -23.91
C ARG A 582 -34.76 13.77 -23.72
N LEU A 583 -34.69 13.29 -22.48
CA LEU A 583 -34.29 11.91 -22.19
C LEU A 583 -35.30 10.88 -22.71
N ARG A 584 -36.60 11.23 -22.71
CA ARG A 584 -37.71 10.34 -23.09
C ARG A 584 -37.66 8.96 -22.41
N SER A 585 -37.17 8.91 -21.17
CA SER A 585 -36.94 7.67 -20.43
C SER A 585 -37.23 7.81 -18.94
N LYS A 586 -38.37 7.24 -18.52
CA LYS A 586 -38.81 7.17 -17.12
C LYS A 586 -37.84 6.40 -16.21
N ASN A 587 -37.10 5.45 -16.78
CA ASN A 587 -36.08 4.68 -16.05
C ASN A 587 -34.89 5.52 -15.59
N LEU A 588 -34.71 6.71 -16.14
CA LEU A 588 -33.60 7.61 -15.81
C LEU A 588 -34.06 8.80 -14.96
N LEU A 589 -35.16 9.43 -15.37
CA LEU A 589 -35.78 10.57 -14.69
C LEU A 589 -37.28 10.54 -14.97
N GLU A 590 -38.08 10.63 -13.92
CA GLU A 590 -39.54 10.52 -14.01
C GLU A 590 -40.23 11.51 -13.08
N GLU A 591 -41.33 12.11 -13.56
CA GLU A 591 -42.33 12.77 -12.73
C GLU A 591 -43.27 11.70 -12.20
N ILE A 592 -43.15 11.40 -10.90
CA ILE A 592 -43.90 10.31 -10.25
C ILE A 592 -45.25 10.79 -9.71
N ASP A 593 -45.39 12.09 -9.46
CA ASP A 593 -46.66 12.73 -9.08
C ASP A 593 -46.71 14.14 -9.67
N ALA A 594 -47.50 14.32 -10.73
CA ALA A 594 -47.64 15.61 -11.41
C ALA A 594 -48.44 16.65 -10.60
N ASN A 595 -49.36 16.20 -9.73
CA ASN A 595 -50.16 17.12 -8.90
C ASN A 595 -49.28 17.75 -7.81
N ASN A 596 -48.39 16.94 -7.24
CA ASN A 596 -47.44 17.36 -6.22
C ASN A 596 -46.08 17.78 -6.79
N LYS A 597 -45.87 17.68 -8.11
CA LYS A 597 -44.61 18.01 -8.80
C LYS A 597 -43.44 17.25 -8.19
N GLU A 598 -43.64 15.97 -7.91
CA GLU A 598 -42.64 15.07 -7.37
C GLU A 598 -41.92 14.34 -8.50
N TRP A 599 -40.60 14.34 -8.41
CA TRP A 599 -39.72 13.77 -9.41
C TRP A 599 -38.78 12.77 -8.75
N ILE A 600 -38.35 11.77 -9.51
CA ILE A 600 -37.28 10.86 -9.10
C ILE A 600 -36.19 10.78 -10.17
N LEU A 601 -34.96 11.03 -9.75
CA LEU A 601 -33.75 10.85 -10.54
C LEU A 601 -33.11 9.51 -10.19
N ARG A 602 -33.05 8.58 -11.16
CA ARG A 602 -32.50 7.22 -10.99
C ARG A 602 -31.08 7.06 -11.55
N LYS A 603 -30.57 8.08 -12.23
CA LYS A 603 -29.26 8.09 -12.89
C LYS A 603 -28.46 9.31 -12.46
N ASN A 604 -27.15 9.14 -12.27
CA ASN A 604 -26.24 10.24 -11.93
C ASN A 604 -26.37 11.39 -12.92
N LEU A 605 -26.34 12.63 -12.45
CA LEU A 605 -26.46 13.84 -13.25
C LEU A 605 -25.20 14.69 -13.12
N TYR A 606 -24.49 14.88 -14.24
CA TYR A 606 -23.27 15.66 -14.34
C TYR A 606 -23.53 16.94 -15.16
N ILE A 607 -23.27 18.10 -14.57
CA ILE A 607 -23.45 19.41 -15.20
C ILE A 607 -22.08 19.95 -15.61
N ASP A 608 -21.83 20.02 -16.92
CA ASP A 608 -20.55 20.42 -17.51
C ASP A 608 -20.35 21.94 -17.54
N ASP A 609 -19.16 22.37 -17.97
CA ASP A 609 -18.82 23.79 -18.10
C ASP A 609 -19.83 24.58 -18.96
N GLY A 610 -20.21 25.77 -18.49
CA GLY A 610 -21.13 26.68 -19.20
C GLY A 610 -22.61 26.30 -19.11
N VAL A 611 -22.97 25.26 -18.33
CA VAL A 611 -24.36 24.84 -18.10
C VAL A 611 -24.81 25.23 -16.70
N THR A 612 -26.04 25.75 -16.60
CA THR A 612 -26.73 26.02 -15.34
C THR A 612 -27.94 25.10 -15.20
N LEU A 613 -27.92 24.21 -14.20
CA LEU A 613 -29.08 23.43 -13.79
C LEU A 613 -29.97 24.26 -12.87
N ILE A 614 -31.27 24.30 -13.14
CA ILE A 614 -32.26 24.98 -12.32
C ILE A 614 -33.29 23.97 -11.81
N ILE A 615 -33.46 23.93 -10.49
CA ILE A 615 -34.47 23.16 -9.76
C ILE A 615 -35.33 24.17 -9.01
N ASP A 616 -36.57 24.35 -9.46
CA ASP A 616 -37.51 25.33 -8.90
C ASP A 616 -38.80 24.62 -8.48
N GLY A 617 -39.25 24.86 -7.24
CA GLY A 617 -40.51 24.39 -6.67
C GLY A 617 -41.77 24.65 -7.49
N ASN A 618 -41.73 25.65 -8.38
CA ASN A 618 -42.79 25.89 -9.35
C ASN A 618 -43.00 24.71 -10.30
N ASP A 619 -41.97 23.93 -10.57
CA ASP A 619 -42.01 22.81 -11.52
C ASP A 619 -41.55 21.48 -10.88
N VAL A 620 -40.80 21.56 -9.77
CA VAL A 620 -40.18 20.44 -9.05
C VAL A 620 -40.24 20.72 -7.56
N ARG A 621 -41.35 20.38 -6.90
CA ARG A 621 -41.50 20.59 -5.45
C ARG A 621 -40.62 19.64 -4.64
N TRP A 622 -40.49 18.39 -5.09
CA TRP A 622 -39.65 17.39 -4.43
C TRP A 622 -38.91 16.55 -5.47
N LEU A 623 -37.58 16.69 -5.50
CA LEU A 623 -36.69 15.85 -6.28
C LEU A 623 -36.08 14.74 -5.40
N LYS A 624 -36.53 13.52 -5.61
CA LYS A 624 -36.00 12.31 -4.98
C LYS A 624 -34.79 11.81 -5.76
N LEU A 625 -33.68 11.59 -5.09
CA LEU A 625 -32.49 10.95 -5.66
C LEU A 625 -32.51 9.47 -5.28
N TYR A 626 -32.57 8.57 -6.26
CA TYR A 626 -32.55 7.13 -5.99
C TYR A 626 -31.34 6.77 -5.14
N SER A 627 -31.55 6.08 -4.03
CA SER A 627 -30.49 5.60 -3.14
C SER A 627 -30.90 4.24 -2.57
N GLY A 628 -30.24 3.18 -3.01
CA GLY A 628 -30.49 1.81 -2.57
C GLY A 628 -29.20 1.11 -2.17
N ASP A 629 -29.31 -0.15 -1.77
CA ASP A 629 -28.20 -0.87 -1.14
C ASP A 629 -26.96 -1.05 -2.04
N ASP A 630 -27.13 -1.03 -3.36
CA ASP A 630 -26.11 -1.32 -4.37
C ASP A 630 -25.66 -0.09 -5.17
N LYS A 631 -26.56 0.87 -5.38
CA LYS A 631 -26.33 2.05 -6.23
C LYS A 631 -27.16 3.24 -5.74
N PHE A 632 -26.72 4.43 -6.11
CA PHE A 632 -27.42 5.67 -5.85
C PHE A 632 -27.20 6.66 -6.99
N ALA A 633 -28.09 7.63 -7.11
CA ALA A 633 -28.01 8.77 -8.00
C ALA A 633 -27.44 9.98 -7.25
N TRP A 634 -26.72 10.84 -7.96
CA TRP A 634 -26.20 12.10 -7.42
C TRP A 634 -26.32 13.23 -8.44
N ILE A 635 -26.23 14.47 -7.96
CA ILE A 635 -26.12 15.67 -8.80
C ILE A 635 -24.73 16.25 -8.56
N LYS A 636 -23.94 16.39 -9.63
CA LYS A 636 -22.60 16.98 -9.57
C LYS A 636 -22.43 18.00 -10.69
N SER A 637 -21.84 19.14 -10.39
CA SER A 637 -21.38 20.09 -11.40
C SER A 637 -19.88 20.34 -11.28
N GLU A 638 -19.22 20.52 -12.41
CA GLU A 638 -17.82 20.96 -12.46
C GLU A 638 -17.68 22.09 -13.47
N ASN A 639 -17.33 23.29 -12.99
CA ASN A 639 -17.31 24.54 -13.76
C ASN A 639 -18.67 25.05 -14.31
N GLY A 640 -19.73 24.24 -14.23
CA GLY A 640 -21.12 24.66 -14.41
C GLY A 640 -21.74 25.18 -13.11
N ASN A 641 -23.06 25.38 -13.13
CA ASN A 641 -23.81 25.95 -12.01
C ASN A 641 -25.04 25.12 -11.62
N ILE A 642 -25.42 25.19 -10.35
CA ILE A 642 -26.63 24.56 -9.80
C ILE A 642 -27.44 25.59 -9.03
N LEU A 643 -28.68 25.84 -9.44
CA LEU A 643 -29.61 26.76 -8.76
C LEU A 643 -30.80 25.95 -8.22
N ILE A 644 -31.03 26.02 -6.91
CA ILE A 644 -32.11 25.32 -6.21
C ILE A 644 -32.96 26.36 -5.48
N LYS A 645 -34.26 26.38 -5.76
CA LYS A 645 -35.20 27.32 -5.15
C LYS A 645 -36.53 26.65 -4.84
N ASN A 646 -37.09 26.92 -3.66
CA ASN A 646 -38.43 26.46 -3.27
C ASN A 646 -38.63 24.93 -3.41
N SER A 647 -37.57 24.13 -3.30
CA SER A 647 -37.61 22.70 -3.63
C SER A 647 -37.03 21.84 -2.50
N LYS A 648 -37.55 20.62 -2.39
CA LYS A 648 -37.03 19.58 -1.51
C LYS A 648 -36.16 18.60 -2.30
N ILE A 649 -34.98 18.27 -1.82
CA ILE A 649 -34.09 17.27 -2.43
C ILE A 649 -33.65 16.26 -1.36
N THR A 650 -33.96 14.99 -1.56
CA THR A 650 -33.62 13.93 -0.58
C THR A 650 -33.09 12.68 -1.26
N SER A 651 -32.34 11.86 -0.52
CA SER A 651 -32.19 10.45 -0.91
C SER A 651 -33.54 9.73 -0.83
N TRP A 652 -33.71 8.68 -1.62
CA TRP A 652 -34.95 7.93 -1.67
C TRP A 652 -34.71 6.47 -2.07
N ASP A 653 -35.10 5.55 -1.20
CA ASP A 653 -35.11 4.13 -1.49
C ASP A 653 -36.50 3.73 -2.00
N GLU A 654 -36.60 3.43 -3.29
CA GLU A 654 -37.87 3.04 -3.91
C GLU A 654 -38.44 1.73 -3.38
N LYS A 655 -37.60 0.80 -2.91
CA LYS A 655 -38.05 -0.48 -2.36
C LYS A 655 -38.65 -0.27 -0.97
N ARG A 656 -37.98 0.55 -0.16
CA ARG A 656 -38.41 0.85 1.22
C ARG A 656 -39.51 1.91 1.26
N LYS A 657 -39.66 2.71 0.20
CA LYS A 657 -40.54 3.89 0.12
C LYS A 657 -40.28 4.88 1.26
N ASP A 658 -39.01 5.04 1.62
CA ASP A 658 -38.53 5.94 2.67
C ASP A 658 -37.17 6.54 2.26
N PHE A 659 -36.69 7.51 3.02
CA PHE A 659 -35.33 8.04 2.89
C PHE A 659 -34.28 6.96 3.12
N ASP A 660 -33.14 7.09 2.45
CA ASP A 660 -32.00 6.21 2.72
C ASP A 660 -31.24 6.68 3.96
N LYS A 661 -31.39 5.90 5.04
CA LYS A 661 -30.75 6.15 6.34
C LYS A 661 -29.39 5.46 6.46
N ASN A 662 -29.05 4.57 5.54
CA ASN A 662 -27.76 3.87 5.55
C ASN A 662 -26.73 4.65 4.74
N TYR A 663 -25.79 5.30 5.42
CA TYR A 663 -24.70 6.00 4.74
C TYR A 663 -23.44 5.13 4.56
N ASP A 664 -23.36 3.94 5.16
CA ASP A 664 -22.16 3.09 5.14
C ASP A 664 -21.93 2.39 3.79
N ASN A 665 -23.00 2.09 3.05
CA ASN A 665 -22.94 1.49 1.70
C ASN A 665 -22.86 2.53 0.57
N GLY A 666 -22.95 3.82 0.91
CA GLY A 666 -22.94 4.96 -0.02
C GLY A 666 -24.35 5.49 -0.27
N ARG A 667 -24.47 6.82 -0.32
CA ARG A 667 -25.76 7.52 -0.34
C ARG A 667 -25.74 8.71 -1.30
N SER A 668 -26.89 9.03 -1.88
CA SER A 668 -27.07 10.19 -2.78
C SER A 668 -26.52 11.50 -2.22
N TYR A 669 -26.07 12.40 -3.09
CA TYR A 669 -25.47 13.67 -2.70
C TYR A 669 -25.60 14.75 -3.79
N VAL A 670 -25.34 16.00 -3.40
CA VAL A 670 -25.27 17.19 -4.28
C VAL A 670 -23.90 17.85 -4.12
N LEU A 671 -23.18 18.01 -5.23
CA LEU A 671 -21.78 18.47 -5.21
C LEU A 671 -21.49 19.52 -6.30
N GLN A 672 -21.00 20.68 -5.89
CA GLN A 672 -20.45 21.70 -6.79
C GLN A 672 -18.92 21.67 -6.77
N LYS A 673 -18.28 21.67 -7.95
CA LYS A 673 -16.82 21.63 -8.09
C LYS A 673 -16.24 22.76 -8.93
N SER A 674 -14.96 23.03 -8.66
CA SER A 674 -14.09 23.88 -9.47
C SER A 674 -14.65 25.29 -9.66
N ASN A 675 -14.63 25.85 -10.88
CA ASN A 675 -14.95 27.26 -11.13
C ASN A 675 -16.45 27.54 -11.28
N GLY A 676 -17.27 26.85 -10.49
CA GLY A 676 -18.72 26.91 -10.61
C GLY A 676 -19.39 27.63 -9.44
N ARG A 677 -20.71 27.73 -9.51
CA ARG A 677 -21.55 28.36 -8.49
C ARG A 677 -22.74 27.48 -8.17
N MET A 678 -23.02 27.32 -6.88
CA MET A 678 -24.26 26.68 -6.44
C MET A 678 -25.01 27.57 -5.46
N ASP A 679 -26.27 27.84 -5.77
CA ASP A 679 -27.16 28.65 -4.94
C ASP A 679 -28.39 27.84 -4.52
N ILE A 680 -28.72 27.90 -3.23
CA ILE A 680 -29.84 27.20 -2.62
C ILE A 680 -30.66 28.22 -1.84
N SER A 681 -31.97 28.29 -2.09
CA SER A 681 -32.85 29.24 -1.40
C SER A 681 -34.21 28.64 -1.09
N ASN A 682 -34.76 28.93 0.08
CA ASN A 682 -36.11 28.49 0.48
C ASN A 682 -36.34 26.98 0.27
N SER A 683 -35.34 26.14 0.55
CA SER A 683 -35.33 24.75 0.11
C SER A 683 -35.04 23.79 1.27
N GLU A 684 -35.27 22.49 1.07
CA GLU A 684 -34.96 21.44 2.03
C GLU A 684 -34.00 20.43 1.40
N LEU A 685 -32.86 20.16 2.03
CA LEU A 685 -31.92 19.13 1.57
C LEU A 685 -31.60 18.16 2.72
N ALA A 686 -32.01 16.91 2.57
CA ALA A 686 -31.97 15.95 3.66
C ALA A 686 -31.59 14.51 3.26
N TYR A 687 -31.02 13.78 4.23
CA TYR A 687 -30.59 12.39 4.08
C TYR A 687 -29.56 12.15 2.95
N LEU A 688 -28.58 13.05 2.81
CA LEU A 688 -27.56 13.01 1.76
C LEU A 688 -26.15 12.72 2.31
N GLY A 689 -25.29 12.13 1.48
CA GLY A 689 -23.84 12.04 1.74
C GLY A 689 -23.37 10.79 2.47
N TYR A 690 -22.07 10.48 2.28
CA TYR A 690 -21.35 9.35 2.89
C TYR A 690 -19.83 9.64 2.95
N PHE A 691 -19.06 8.86 3.71
CA PHE A 691 -17.63 9.13 4.00
C PHE A 691 -16.66 8.93 2.81
N GLY A 692 -17.09 8.27 1.72
CA GLY A 692 -16.21 7.86 0.62
C GLY A 692 -15.41 6.59 0.92
N SER A 693 -15.08 5.79 -0.10
CA SER A 693 -14.18 4.62 0.01
C SER A 693 -12.95 4.80 -0.90
N PRO A 694 -11.72 4.45 -0.44
CA PRO A 694 -10.55 4.40 -1.31
C PRO A 694 -10.74 3.50 -2.55
N HIS A 695 -11.61 2.49 -2.47
CA HIS A 695 -11.89 1.55 -3.56
C HIS A 695 -12.93 2.07 -4.57
N ARG A 696 -13.56 3.24 -4.34
CA ARG A 696 -14.54 3.86 -5.25
C ARG A 696 -14.01 5.20 -5.83
N GLY A 697 -12.68 5.33 -5.96
CA GLY A 697 -12.06 6.41 -6.72
C GLY A 697 -11.90 7.76 -6.00
N SER A 698 -12.13 7.84 -4.69
CA SER A 698 -11.94 9.09 -3.93
C SER A 698 -10.75 8.95 -2.97
N PRO A 699 -9.58 9.56 -3.27
CA PRO A 699 -8.42 9.53 -2.40
C PRO A 699 -8.62 10.55 -1.27
N PHE A 700 -9.32 10.14 -0.21
CA PHE A 700 -9.72 10.96 0.94
C PHE A 700 -10.74 12.07 0.60
N GLY A 701 -11.80 12.21 1.40
CA GLY A 701 -12.76 13.30 1.23
C GLY A 701 -14.03 12.91 0.48
N GLY A 702 -14.94 12.14 1.09
CA GLY A 702 -16.26 11.85 0.53
C GLY A 702 -17.07 13.10 0.12
N PRO A 703 -18.21 12.92 -0.57
CA PRO A 703 -19.06 14.05 -0.98
C PRO A 703 -19.87 14.65 0.20
N TYR A 704 -19.94 13.96 1.34
CA TYR A 704 -20.43 14.42 2.65
C TYR A 704 -21.87 14.94 2.75
N GLY A 705 -22.57 15.20 1.65
CA GLY A 705 -23.98 15.59 1.63
C GLY A 705 -24.22 16.68 0.61
N VAL A 706 -24.28 17.92 1.09
CA VAL A 706 -24.33 19.14 0.28
C VAL A 706 -22.96 19.82 0.35
N ALA A 707 -22.24 19.86 -0.78
CA ALA A 707 -20.83 20.23 -0.75
C ALA A 707 -20.39 21.13 -1.91
N TRP A 708 -19.43 22.01 -1.59
CA TRP A 708 -18.65 22.82 -2.54
C TRP A 708 -17.18 22.43 -2.42
N LYS A 709 -16.56 21.90 -3.47
CA LYS A 709 -15.17 21.43 -3.42
C LYS A 709 -14.37 21.79 -4.68
N ILE A 710 -13.33 22.60 -4.53
CA ILE A 710 -12.32 22.76 -5.59
C ILE A 710 -11.45 21.51 -5.72
N GLN A 711 -10.66 21.44 -6.79
CA GLN A 711 -9.65 20.39 -6.93
C GLN A 711 -8.45 20.64 -5.98
N SER A 712 -7.92 19.58 -5.36
CA SER A 712 -6.69 19.69 -4.56
C SER A 712 -5.53 20.22 -5.42
N GLY A 713 -4.78 21.22 -4.93
CA GLY A 713 -3.69 21.88 -5.66
C GLY A 713 -4.11 23.11 -6.48
N TYR A 714 -5.39 23.51 -6.38
CA TYR A 714 -5.98 24.62 -7.13
C TYR A 714 -6.44 25.79 -6.24
N PHE A 715 -5.99 25.84 -4.99
CA PHE A 715 -6.27 26.96 -4.10
C PHE A 715 -5.76 28.28 -4.68
N GLY A 716 -6.63 29.31 -4.69
CA GLY A 716 -6.35 30.61 -5.28
C GLY A 716 -6.16 30.61 -6.81
N LYS A 717 -6.48 29.51 -7.49
CA LYS A 717 -6.53 29.41 -8.96
C LYS A 717 -7.97 29.24 -9.43
N GLU A 718 -8.74 28.42 -8.73
CA GLU A 718 -10.17 28.24 -8.96
C GLU A 718 -10.98 29.15 -8.05
N LEU A 719 -12.09 29.68 -8.58
CA LEU A 719 -13.09 30.42 -7.81
C LEU A 719 -14.36 29.58 -7.69
N LEU A 720 -14.63 29.06 -6.51
CA LEU A 720 -15.85 28.32 -6.18
C LEU A 720 -16.66 29.12 -5.16
N THR A 721 -17.96 29.33 -5.42
CA THR A 721 -18.78 30.23 -4.60
C THR A 721 -20.28 29.89 -4.66
N GLY A 722 -21.11 30.74 -4.04
CA GLY A 722 -22.57 30.70 -4.14
C GLY A 722 -23.26 31.16 -2.87
N SER A 723 -24.42 30.56 -2.59
CA SER A 723 -25.24 30.90 -1.43
C SER A 723 -26.13 29.74 -0.98
N ILE A 724 -26.46 29.71 0.31
CA ILE A 724 -27.52 28.89 0.87
C ILE A 724 -28.30 29.71 1.88
N THR A 725 -29.56 29.98 1.57
CA THR A 725 -30.40 30.89 2.36
C THR A 725 -31.78 30.33 2.68
N ASN A 726 -32.29 30.67 3.87
CA ASN A 726 -33.65 30.33 4.30
C ASN A 726 -34.03 28.85 4.05
N SER A 727 -33.12 27.93 4.32
CA SER A 727 -33.25 26.52 3.94
C SER A 727 -33.11 25.58 5.13
N ASN A 728 -33.70 24.39 5.02
CA ASN A 728 -33.63 23.32 6.02
C ASN A 728 -32.62 22.26 5.58
N ILE A 729 -31.60 22.01 6.40
CA ILE A 729 -30.50 21.09 6.08
C ILE A 729 -30.32 20.08 7.22
N HIS A 730 -30.76 18.84 7.01
CA HIS A 730 -30.84 17.88 8.12
C HIS A 730 -30.62 16.42 7.72
N HIS A 731 -30.23 15.60 8.69
CA HIS A 731 -29.98 14.15 8.51
C HIS A 731 -28.96 13.80 7.41
N ASN A 732 -28.22 14.80 6.92
CA ASN A 732 -27.11 14.59 6.01
C ASN A 732 -25.92 14.04 6.81
N LEU A 733 -24.93 13.48 6.12
CA LEU A 733 -23.71 13.04 6.82
C LEU A 733 -23.07 14.27 7.48
N PHE A 734 -22.73 15.27 6.68
CA PHE A 734 -22.47 16.64 7.12
C PHE A 734 -23.58 17.51 6.53
N GLY A 735 -24.07 18.50 7.29
CA GLY A 735 -25.10 19.41 6.80
C GLY A 735 -24.62 20.18 5.57
N ILE A 736 -23.61 21.03 5.76
CA ILE A 736 -22.98 21.86 4.72
C ILE A 736 -21.47 21.69 4.81
N TYR A 737 -20.81 21.33 3.69
CA TYR A 737 -19.35 21.15 3.64
C TYR A 737 -18.70 22.01 2.56
N THR A 738 -17.56 22.63 2.86
CA THR A 738 -16.76 23.37 1.87
C THR A 738 -15.29 22.97 1.85
N TYR A 739 -14.66 23.07 0.67
CA TYR A 739 -13.22 22.88 0.46
C TYR A 739 -12.73 23.90 -0.58
N GLY A 740 -11.90 24.85 -0.14
CA GLY A 740 -11.33 25.92 -0.97
C GLY A 740 -12.36 26.88 -1.59
N VAL A 741 -13.41 27.21 -0.84
CA VAL A 741 -14.51 28.07 -1.30
C VAL A 741 -14.25 29.52 -0.93
N THR A 742 -14.61 30.47 -1.80
CA THR A 742 -14.48 31.90 -1.52
C THR A 742 -15.84 32.58 -1.56
N GLY A 743 -16.16 33.35 -0.51
CA GLY A 743 -17.32 34.24 -0.55
C GLY A 743 -18.68 33.56 -0.50
N LEU A 744 -18.77 32.33 0.02
CA LEU A 744 -20.06 31.64 0.17
C LEU A 744 -20.89 32.30 1.29
N ASN A 745 -22.16 32.59 0.99
CA ASN A 745 -23.11 33.08 1.98
C ASN A 745 -23.98 31.94 2.51
N ILE A 746 -23.97 31.71 3.82
CA ILE A 746 -24.76 30.70 4.53
C ILE A 746 -25.62 31.44 5.54
N SER A 747 -26.86 31.79 5.19
CA SER A 747 -27.67 32.62 6.07
C SER A 747 -29.12 32.19 6.28
N GLN A 748 -29.66 32.45 7.48
CA GLN A 748 -31.06 32.21 7.80
C GLN A 748 -31.50 30.74 7.65
N ASN A 749 -30.58 29.78 7.75
CA ASN A 749 -30.90 28.36 7.58
C ASN A 749 -31.19 27.70 8.92
N VAL A 750 -31.90 26.57 8.87
CA VAL A 750 -32.07 25.66 10.01
C VAL A 750 -31.31 24.37 9.70
N VAL A 751 -30.24 24.11 10.45
CA VAL A 751 -29.27 23.01 10.19
C VAL A 751 -29.23 22.06 11.38
N TYR A 752 -29.80 20.87 11.25
CA TYR A 752 -30.06 20.04 12.43
C TYR A 752 -30.00 18.54 12.19
N GLU A 753 -29.76 17.78 13.27
CA GLU A 753 -29.79 16.30 13.24
C GLU A 753 -28.91 15.68 12.15
N ASN A 754 -27.82 16.36 11.76
CA ASN A 754 -26.84 15.80 10.85
C ASN A 754 -25.91 14.84 11.62
N ILE A 755 -25.43 13.81 10.92
CA ILE A 755 -24.73 12.66 11.53
C ILE A 755 -23.42 13.09 12.20
N GLU A 756 -22.66 14.01 11.58
CA GLU A 756 -21.38 14.49 12.12
C GLU A 756 -21.44 15.99 12.40
N TYR A 757 -21.38 16.86 11.39
CA TYR A 757 -21.32 18.31 11.59
C TYR A 757 -22.53 19.02 10.98
N GLY A 758 -22.92 20.15 11.57
CA GLY A 758 -23.91 21.04 10.98
C GLY A 758 -23.32 21.80 9.78
N ILE A 759 -22.48 22.79 10.04
CA ILE A 759 -21.82 23.63 9.04
C ILE A 759 -20.30 23.47 9.19
N ASP A 760 -19.65 22.87 8.21
CA ASP A 760 -18.21 22.52 8.22
C ASP A 760 -17.43 23.15 7.05
N PRO A 761 -17.09 24.45 7.14
CA PRO A 761 -16.09 25.02 6.26
C PRO A 761 -14.71 24.43 6.53
N HIS A 762 -14.11 23.86 5.48
CA HIS A 762 -12.84 23.17 5.59
C HIS A 762 -11.83 23.69 4.56
N ASP A 763 -10.54 23.54 4.87
CA ASP A 763 -9.41 23.70 3.95
C ASP A 763 -9.48 24.96 3.08
N ASP A 764 -9.00 26.08 3.61
CA ASP A 764 -8.85 27.35 2.87
C ASP A 764 -10.17 27.89 2.29
N SER A 765 -11.29 27.60 2.96
CA SER A 765 -12.57 28.23 2.69
C SER A 765 -12.66 29.57 3.42
N ASN A 766 -12.63 30.67 2.66
CA ASN A 766 -12.33 32.02 3.16
C ASN A 766 -13.36 33.07 2.71
N HIS A 767 -13.49 34.14 3.49
CA HIS A 767 -14.47 35.22 3.26
C HIS A 767 -15.93 34.73 3.24
N LEU A 768 -16.22 33.65 3.95
CA LEU A 768 -17.58 33.16 4.14
C LEU A 768 -18.34 34.07 5.10
N VAL A 769 -19.64 34.14 4.89
CA VAL A 769 -20.59 34.71 5.85
C VAL A 769 -21.51 33.59 6.31
N ILE A 770 -21.50 33.32 7.61
CA ILE A 770 -22.37 32.36 8.28
C ILE A 770 -23.25 33.15 9.24
N ALA A 771 -24.43 33.54 8.79
CA ALA A 771 -25.25 34.54 9.46
C ALA A 771 -26.66 34.05 9.82
N ASP A 772 -27.11 34.31 11.05
CA ASP A 772 -28.52 34.14 11.45
C ASP A 772 -29.06 32.72 11.25
N ASN A 773 -28.20 31.69 11.36
CA ASN A 773 -28.62 30.29 11.24
C ASN A 773 -29.01 29.70 12.60
N VAL A 774 -29.93 28.75 12.60
CA VAL A 774 -30.27 27.91 13.76
C VAL A 774 -29.65 26.54 13.56
N VAL A 775 -28.70 26.14 14.42
CA VAL A 775 -27.86 24.94 14.23
C VAL A 775 -27.91 24.04 15.47
N TYR A 776 -28.57 22.88 15.39
CA TYR A 776 -28.82 22.10 16.61
C TYR A 776 -28.84 20.57 16.46
N ASN A 777 -28.62 19.87 17.57
CA ASN A 777 -28.68 18.40 17.66
C ASN A 777 -27.81 17.66 16.62
N ASN A 778 -26.69 18.25 16.20
CA ASN A 778 -25.76 17.58 15.27
C ASN A 778 -24.81 16.64 16.03
N GLY A 779 -24.37 15.59 15.35
CA GLY A 779 -23.61 14.50 15.96
C GLY A 779 -22.21 14.85 16.44
N ASN A 780 -21.67 16.04 16.21
CA ASN A 780 -20.45 16.59 16.78
C ASN A 780 -20.62 18.09 17.04
N HIS A 781 -20.13 18.95 16.14
CA HIS A 781 -20.14 20.39 16.27
C HIS A 781 -21.30 20.98 15.47
N GLY A 782 -21.88 22.08 15.97
CA GLY A 782 -22.83 22.86 15.21
C GLY A 782 -22.13 23.52 14.02
N ILE A 783 -21.22 24.46 14.31
CA ILE A 783 -20.41 25.16 13.31
C ILE A 783 -18.93 24.87 13.57
N ILE A 784 -18.18 24.44 12.56
CA ILE A 784 -16.74 24.18 12.66
C ILE A 784 -15.99 24.74 11.45
N MET A 785 -15.00 25.59 11.69
CA MET A 785 -14.02 25.99 10.70
C MET A 785 -12.73 25.23 10.92
N SER A 786 -12.26 24.49 9.93
CA SER A 786 -11.09 23.62 10.08
C SER A 786 -10.08 23.81 8.96
N LYS A 787 -8.81 23.98 9.36
CA LYS A 787 -7.64 23.95 8.49
C LYS A 787 -7.57 25.18 7.56
N ARG A 788 -7.06 26.29 8.10
CA ARG A 788 -6.78 27.57 7.40
C ARG A 788 -8.02 28.26 6.84
N CYS A 789 -9.15 28.17 7.52
CA CYS A 789 -10.33 28.98 7.22
C CYS A 789 -10.15 30.37 7.85
N VAL A 790 -9.91 31.38 7.00
CA VAL A 790 -9.54 32.73 7.43
C VAL A 790 -10.48 33.81 6.91
N ALA A 791 -10.53 34.93 7.63
CA ALA A 791 -11.29 36.12 7.25
C ALA A 791 -12.79 35.85 7.02
N ASN A 792 -13.36 34.94 7.81
CA ASN A 792 -14.79 34.61 7.77
C ASN A 792 -15.56 35.36 8.87
N VAL A 793 -16.87 35.48 8.66
CA VAL A 793 -17.80 36.09 9.61
C VAL A 793 -18.82 35.05 10.05
N ILE A 794 -18.89 34.79 11.36
CA ILE A 794 -19.90 33.96 12.02
C ILE A 794 -20.75 34.90 12.89
N LYS A 795 -21.98 35.19 12.49
CA LYS A 795 -22.81 36.21 13.14
C LYS A 795 -24.23 35.78 13.43
N GLY A 796 -24.78 36.12 14.59
CA GLY A 796 -26.22 35.99 14.83
C GLY A 796 -26.75 34.55 14.87
N ASN A 797 -25.86 33.55 14.92
CA ASN A 797 -26.28 32.14 14.86
C ASN A 797 -26.73 31.63 16.23
N HIS A 798 -27.72 30.75 16.24
CA HIS A 798 -28.20 30.03 17.42
C HIS A 798 -27.74 28.58 17.34
N SER A 799 -26.66 28.21 18.05
CA SER A 799 -26.07 26.86 17.99
C SER A 799 -26.21 26.09 19.30
N TYR A 800 -27.11 25.12 19.38
CA TYR A 800 -27.46 24.46 20.64
C TYR A 800 -27.65 22.94 20.58
N GLY A 801 -27.44 22.25 21.71
CA GLY A 801 -27.69 20.81 21.83
C GLY A 801 -26.82 19.92 20.93
N ASN A 802 -25.71 20.43 20.39
CA ASN A 802 -24.78 19.63 19.58
C ASN A 802 -23.90 18.77 20.49
N ARG A 803 -23.54 17.56 20.06
CA ARG A 803 -22.83 16.58 20.93
C ARG A 803 -21.52 17.12 21.50
N LEU A 804 -20.84 18.00 20.76
CA LEU A 804 -19.56 18.60 21.13
C LEU A 804 -19.67 20.12 21.28
N HIS A 805 -19.47 20.92 20.24
CA HIS A 805 -19.29 22.38 20.42
C HIS A 805 -20.34 23.14 19.64
N GLY A 806 -20.79 24.28 20.18
CA GLY A 806 -21.65 25.20 19.44
C GLY A 806 -20.90 25.74 18.22
N ILE A 807 -19.71 26.30 18.47
CA ILE A 807 -18.79 26.82 17.44
C ILE A 807 -17.36 26.26 17.70
N MET A 808 -16.64 25.90 16.66
CA MET A 808 -15.23 25.50 16.72
C MET A 808 -14.38 26.18 15.65
N LEU A 809 -13.21 26.70 16.05
CA LEU A 809 -12.15 27.14 15.16
C LEU A 809 -10.95 26.19 15.34
N ASP A 810 -10.57 25.48 14.28
CA ASP A 810 -9.55 24.42 14.29
C ASP A 810 -8.44 24.67 13.26
N ARG A 811 -7.18 24.39 13.66
CA ARG A 811 -5.99 24.32 12.79
C ARG A 811 -5.78 25.54 11.89
N ASP A 812 -5.18 26.58 12.44
CA ASP A 812 -4.80 27.81 11.73
C ASP A 812 -6.01 28.57 11.15
N SER A 813 -7.21 28.38 11.71
CA SER A 813 -8.41 29.12 11.32
C SER A 813 -8.42 30.48 12.02
N ASN A 814 -7.62 31.39 11.47
CA ASN A 814 -7.25 32.66 12.07
C ASN A 814 -8.01 33.85 11.46
N ASN A 815 -7.97 35.01 12.11
CA ASN A 815 -8.55 36.25 11.59
C ASN A 815 -10.04 36.12 11.26
N ASN A 816 -10.81 35.42 12.09
CA ASN A 816 -12.26 35.30 11.93
C ASN A 816 -12.99 36.23 12.92
N LEU A 817 -14.16 36.72 12.51
CA LEU A 817 -15.08 37.47 13.36
C LEU A 817 -16.22 36.55 13.79
N VAL A 818 -16.37 36.34 15.09
CA VAL A 818 -17.47 35.60 15.71
C VAL A 818 -18.25 36.56 16.59
N GLU A 819 -19.41 37.02 16.14
CA GLU A 819 -20.17 38.06 16.84
C GLU A 819 -21.67 37.79 17.00
N ASN A 820 -22.25 38.24 18.11
CA ASN A 820 -23.71 38.18 18.34
C ASN A 820 -24.31 36.77 18.23
N ASN A 821 -23.53 35.70 18.46
CA ASN A 821 -24.04 34.33 18.41
C ASN A 821 -24.55 33.89 19.78
N TYR A 822 -25.55 33.03 19.79
CA TYR A 822 -26.07 32.35 20.96
C TYR A 822 -25.70 30.87 20.91
N THR A 823 -25.07 30.33 21.96
CA THR A 823 -24.83 28.89 22.07
C THR A 823 -25.20 28.34 23.45
N SER A 824 -25.86 27.18 23.46
CA SER A 824 -26.33 26.55 24.70
C SER A 824 -26.41 25.02 24.65
N GLY A 825 -26.24 24.37 25.80
CA GLY A 825 -26.37 22.91 25.92
C GLY A 825 -25.30 22.10 25.17
N ASN A 826 -24.15 22.70 24.86
CA ASN A 826 -23.01 22.02 24.21
C ASN A 826 -21.89 21.71 25.24
N VAL A 827 -20.89 20.91 24.86
CA VAL A 827 -19.64 20.74 25.64
C VAL A 827 -18.83 22.02 25.72
N ASN A 828 -18.70 22.75 24.61
CA ASN A 828 -18.16 24.11 24.64
C ASN A 828 -19.11 25.03 23.89
N GLY A 829 -19.37 26.22 24.44
CA GLY A 829 -20.07 27.26 23.70
C GLY A 829 -19.28 27.65 22.44
N ILE A 830 -17.98 27.92 22.63
CA ILE A 830 -16.98 28.03 21.56
C ILE A 830 -15.66 27.36 21.95
N ALA A 831 -15.00 26.70 20.99
CA ALA A 831 -13.69 26.11 21.15
C ALA A 831 -12.69 26.61 20.09
N LEU A 832 -11.51 27.05 20.52
CA LEU A 832 -10.37 27.41 19.68
C LEU A 832 -9.25 26.38 19.87
N PHE A 833 -8.81 25.78 18.77
CA PHE A 833 -7.72 24.82 18.75
C PHE A 833 -6.72 25.21 17.67
N HIS A 834 -5.50 25.55 18.08
CA HIS A 834 -4.47 26.07 17.19
C HIS A 834 -4.98 27.19 16.27
N SER A 835 -5.77 28.11 16.81
CA SER A 835 -6.42 29.19 16.05
C SER A 835 -6.26 30.51 16.80
N SER A 836 -5.73 31.51 16.09
CA SER A 836 -5.19 32.75 16.65
C SER A 836 -5.77 33.98 15.94
N GLU A 837 -5.64 35.15 16.59
CA GLU A 837 -6.02 36.45 15.99
C GLU A 837 -7.50 36.53 15.59
N ASN A 838 -8.38 35.82 16.30
CA ASN A 838 -9.82 35.89 16.09
C ASN A 838 -10.46 36.93 17.03
N ILE A 839 -11.57 37.53 16.58
CA ILE A 839 -12.42 38.40 17.40
C ILE A 839 -13.68 37.63 17.76
N ILE A 840 -13.92 37.45 19.05
CA ILE A 840 -15.10 36.80 19.62
C ILE A 840 -15.80 37.85 20.49
N ARG A 841 -16.88 38.45 19.98
CA ARG A 841 -17.53 39.57 20.67
C ARG A 841 -19.05 39.50 20.76
N ASN A 842 -19.63 40.06 21.82
CA ASN A 842 -21.09 40.18 21.98
C ASN A 842 -21.84 38.84 21.86
N ASN A 843 -21.18 37.70 22.10
CA ASN A 843 -21.81 36.39 22.03
C ASN A 843 -22.42 36.03 23.40
N GLN A 844 -23.44 35.17 23.37
CA GLN A 844 -24.07 34.58 24.54
C GLN A 844 -23.72 33.09 24.60
N PHE A 845 -22.85 32.71 25.52
CA PHE A 845 -22.42 31.32 25.77
C PHE A 845 -23.03 30.84 27.09
N ILE A 846 -24.24 30.28 27.00
CA ILE A 846 -25.13 30.05 28.16
C ILE A 846 -25.35 28.55 28.37
N GLU A 847 -25.28 28.04 29.61
CA GLU A 847 -25.63 26.64 29.94
C GLU A 847 -24.86 25.58 29.14
N ASN A 848 -23.61 25.86 28.78
CA ASN A 848 -22.68 24.87 28.21
C ASN A 848 -21.83 24.25 29.33
N ARG A 849 -21.17 23.12 29.04
CA ARG A 849 -20.20 22.56 30.00
C ARG A 849 -19.04 23.54 30.21
N ILE A 850 -18.53 24.11 29.13
CA ILE A 850 -17.56 25.21 29.15
C ILE A 850 -18.09 26.32 28.24
N GLY A 851 -18.09 27.58 28.67
CA GLY A 851 -18.48 28.70 27.80
C GLY A 851 -17.48 28.87 26.66
N ILE A 852 -16.25 29.21 27.01
CA ILE A 852 -15.14 29.44 26.06
C ILE A 852 -13.96 28.52 26.40
N ARG A 853 -13.46 27.78 25.40
CA ARG A 853 -12.20 27.02 25.50
C ARG A 853 -11.21 27.49 24.44
N ALA A 854 -9.96 27.74 24.84
CA ALA A 854 -8.86 27.91 23.88
C ALA A 854 -7.63 27.10 24.32
N ASN A 855 -7.03 26.38 23.37
CA ASN A 855 -5.84 25.57 23.63
C ASN A 855 -4.97 25.32 22.39
N ASN A 856 -3.81 24.69 22.60
CA ASN A 856 -2.83 24.30 21.57
C ASN A 856 -2.36 25.51 20.74
N PHE A 857 -1.66 26.47 21.36
CA PHE A 857 -1.15 27.68 20.71
C PHE A 857 -2.23 28.62 20.12
N SER A 858 -3.45 28.59 20.66
CA SER A 858 -4.52 29.54 20.31
C SER A 858 -4.26 30.89 20.98
N ALA A 859 -3.55 31.79 20.29
CA ALA A 859 -2.98 33.00 20.87
C ALA A 859 -3.55 34.29 20.25
N ARG A 860 -3.42 35.42 20.96
CA ARG A 860 -3.81 36.75 20.47
C ARG A 860 -5.28 36.85 20.01
N ASN A 861 -6.17 36.06 20.62
CA ASN A 861 -7.60 36.20 20.37
C ASN A 861 -8.20 37.27 21.29
N TYR A 862 -9.23 37.94 20.78
CA TYR A 862 -9.96 39.00 21.48
C TYR A 862 -11.33 38.47 21.91
N PHE A 863 -11.58 38.43 23.21
CA PHE A 863 -12.87 38.09 23.80
C PHE A 863 -13.47 39.35 24.39
N VAL A 864 -14.47 39.95 23.72
CA VAL A 864 -14.97 41.29 24.03
C VAL A 864 -16.47 41.29 24.29
N SER A 865 -16.92 41.76 25.46
CA SER A 865 -18.35 41.99 25.75
C SER A 865 -19.24 40.74 25.55
N ASN A 866 -18.73 39.53 25.81
CA ASN A 866 -19.54 38.31 25.74
C ASN A 866 -20.26 38.06 27.06
N ALA A 867 -21.49 37.54 26.99
CA ALA A 867 -22.23 37.01 28.12
C ALA A 867 -21.95 35.50 28.24
N ILE A 868 -21.24 35.11 29.29
CA ILE A 868 -20.73 33.75 29.52
C ILE A 868 -21.39 33.23 30.79
N GLU A 869 -22.61 32.72 30.69
CA GLU A 869 -23.46 32.54 31.87
C GLU A 869 -23.81 31.07 32.14
N LYS A 870 -23.95 30.72 33.43
CA LYS A 870 -24.52 29.42 33.86
C LYS A 870 -23.80 28.17 33.30
N ASN A 871 -22.51 28.27 32.98
CA ASN A 871 -21.70 27.14 32.53
C ASN A 871 -21.03 26.41 33.71
N GLU A 872 -20.57 25.15 33.53
CA GLU A 872 -19.71 24.53 34.56
C GLU A 872 -18.37 25.26 34.69
N LYS A 873 -17.83 25.73 33.56
CA LYS A 873 -16.69 26.67 33.52
C LYS A 873 -16.99 27.78 32.53
N GLY A 874 -16.84 29.05 32.91
CA GLY A 874 -17.03 30.18 32.01
C GLY A 874 -15.97 30.18 30.91
N MET A 875 -14.68 30.30 31.28
CA MET A 875 -13.56 30.26 30.34
C MET A 875 -12.45 29.32 30.81
N TYR A 876 -11.89 28.51 29.88
CA TYR A 876 -10.80 27.57 30.14
C TYR A 876 -9.67 27.69 29.09
N LEU A 877 -8.50 28.14 29.53
CA LEU A 877 -7.32 28.41 28.69
C LEU A 877 -6.12 27.57 29.14
N TYR A 878 -5.54 26.79 28.23
CA TYR A 878 -4.44 25.86 28.53
C TYR A 878 -3.62 25.51 27.28
N ASP A 879 -2.48 24.83 27.44
CA ASP A 879 -1.64 24.33 26.32
C ASP A 879 -1.20 25.46 25.37
N ASP A 880 -0.47 26.45 25.92
CA ASP A 880 0.11 27.59 25.21
C ASP A 880 -0.90 28.52 24.48
N ALA A 881 -2.18 28.51 24.88
CA ALA A 881 -3.15 29.58 24.59
C ALA A 881 -2.81 30.91 25.29
N ASP A 882 -1.78 31.59 24.80
CA ASP A 882 -1.18 32.77 25.43
C ASP A 882 -1.54 34.09 24.74
N LYS A 883 -1.36 35.20 25.46
CA LYS A 883 -1.59 36.57 24.95
C LYS A 883 -3.03 36.81 24.45
N ASN A 884 -4.00 36.08 24.97
CA ASN A 884 -5.40 36.36 24.71
C ASN A 884 -5.84 37.58 25.52
N ILE A 885 -6.75 38.36 24.96
CA ILE A 885 -7.24 39.63 25.51
C ILE A 885 -8.72 39.46 25.85
N ILE A 886 -9.06 39.68 27.13
CA ILE A 886 -10.41 39.49 27.68
C ILE A 886 -10.88 40.85 28.20
N ILE A 887 -11.94 41.42 27.60
CA ILE A 887 -12.44 42.77 27.87
C ILE A 887 -13.96 42.74 28.08
N GLU A 888 -14.44 43.26 29.21
CA GLU A 888 -15.89 43.52 29.46
C GLU A 888 -16.81 42.29 29.35
N ASN A 889 -16.33 41.08 29.63
CA ASN A 889 -17.17 39.89 29.55
C ASN A 889 -17.92 39.65 30.86
N ASP A 890 -19.21 39.29 30.77
CA ASP A 890 -19.99 38.85 31.93
C ASP A 890 -19.76 37.35 32.17
N PHE A 891 -19.39 36.98 33.39
CA PHE A 891 -19.18 35.59 33.83
C PHE A 891 -20.21 35.15 34.88
N SER A 892 -21.40 35.74 34.89
CA SER A 892 -22.42 35.50 35.91
C SER A 892 -22.92 34.04 35.95
N GLY A 893 -23.14 33.51 37.16
CA GLY A 893 -23.77 32.21 37.38
C GLY A 893 -22.97 30.95 36.98
N ASN A 894 -21.70 31.06 36.57
CA ASN A 894 -20.86 29.87 36.31
C ASN A 894 -20.39 29.20 37.61
N LYS A 895 -20.11 27.88 37.59
CA LYS A 895 -19.49 27.21 38.76
C LYS A 895 -18.03 27.62 38.95
N ILE A 896 -17.30 27.81 37.85
CA ILE A 896 -15.95 28.37 37.82
C ILE A 896 -15.95 29.45 36.75
N ASN A 897 -15.68 30.72 37.09
CA ASN A 897 -15.72 31.81 36.12
C ASN A 897 -14.59 31.69 35.08
N VAL A 898 -13.34 31.67 35.53
CA VAL A 898 -12.17 31.58 34.65
C VAL A 898 -11.15 30.58 35.22
N HIS A 899 -10.61 29.71 34.38
CA HIS A 899 -9.58 28.72 34.73
C HIS A 899 -8.41 28.82 33.75
N PHE A 900 -7.24 29.20 34.25
CA PHE A 900 -5.99 29.20 33.49
C PHE A 900 -5.11 28.01 33.90
N LYS A 901 -4.64 27.23 32.91
CA LYS A 901 -3.66 26.15 33.10
C LYS A 901 -2.42 26.38 32.21
N ASN A 902 -1.97 27.63 32.14
CA ASN A 902 -0.77 28.09 31.43
C ASN A 902 0.14 28.93 32.35
N ARG A 903 1.43 29.04 31.99
CA ARG A 903 2.46 29.81 32.74
C ARG A 903 2.67 31.25 32.25
N SER A 904 1.94 31.71 31.22
CA SER A 904 2.22 32.95 30.46
C SER A 904 1.10 34.01 30.57
N PRO A 905 1.36 35.30 30.27
CA PRO A 905 0.43 36.40 30.56
C PRO A 905 -0.74 36.45 29.57
N ASN A 906 -1.95 36.18 30.07
CA ASN A 906 -3.21 36.61 29.45
C ASN A 906 -3.66 37.91 30.11
N TYR A 907 -4.23 38.83 29.34
CA TYR A 907 -4.66 40.14 29.84
C TYR A 907 -6.15 40.10 30.14
N TYR A 908 -6.50 40.45 31.38
CA TYR A 908 -7.87 40.49 31.89
C TYR A 908 -8.15 41.91 32.36
N ASN A 909 -9.17 42.56 31.77
CA ASN A 909 -9.67 43.86 32.18
C ASN A 909 -11.17 43.80 32.41
#